data_AF-B3MDV4-F1
#
_entry.id   AF-B3MDV4-F1
#
_cell.length_a   1.000
_cell.length_b   1.000
_cell.length_c   1.000
_cell.angle_alpha   90.00
_cell.angle_beta   90.00
_cell.angle_gamma   90.00
#
_symmetry.space_group_name_H-M   'P 1'
#
loop_
_entity.id
_entity.type
_entity.pdbx_description
1 polymer ?
#
loop_
_entity_poly.entity_id
_entity_poly.type
_entity_poly.pdbx_seq_one_letter_code
_entity_poly.pdbx_strand_id
1 'polypeptide(L)'
;MAGDWYKRQNFINSALNLLRNNGFDGLDLDWEYPNQRGGNWDDRANFVTLLRELKEAFAPYGYELGIAVGAGEGIASASYEIANIAQHVNFINVMTYDFAMASDGQTGFNSPQWAVENSINFWLSQGAPANKLVLGVGMYGRTFQLSDASQNWPGAPCRGGGNAGSYTGESGYLGYNEICLNNWETVFDYGNAAPYAFSGDQWVSFDNVLSVQYKMDFAISKGLAGAMIWSLETDDYRGQCGESYPLLKTINRKLQPTGNTMKFFAILALAALCLAQVATSEKLINCYWGTWANYRPGDGKFTPSDIDPSLCTHISYTFFGISDAGEFKSLDTWLDMDDGLAFISQTIALKQRNPNLKILAVVGGWNEGSTKYSAMAADPTKRATFVSTTLAFIQQYGFDGLDLDWEYPGQRGGSEADRENFVTLLREIKETFDQYGLELGIAVGASEKSASISYDIPAISQHLTFINVMTYDFHMALDGYLGLNAPLPEVTESIDYWLSHGAPPEKLILGIGFYGHSYQMADSSKNWPGADCIGPGSAGIYTRENGFLGYHEICLNNWQTVFDAENGAPYAFSGDQWIGYDNQESIQMKMQLVESRNLGGAMMWSIETDDFRGLCGETYPLLKTMNRALGKDVSGGGGSGGGGSATPSSTAAPTAAPTTATTPGGGSGGNGGIGGEGCSTDGYFWRDNNCNLFYQCSNGVRYDFECGAGLYFNPSSGGCAWPDQVPNCPYYTFAEGFIILQQTFKFEVNFSRSGVIMGPLNCVLAAMIFMICGSAAEDYNIFCQYDVGSIAYKNESQVYPWYIDTRMCTHLVLGHGFGVNETGEVQITDEFLLIKHGFLKSAAELKIDNVKKILFTLGGWADGESRRLTQVISNSTKRDEFYKSLTIFLRKWRLDGIQIDWRSPSQDSKPEDKKNFVTFLEGLRLSAQEHKFIVMVAVLGRTDKKTLAAYNIPAIVKEVDFVNLMLHEERDAHSRKLGYNAPLYGPEKSMDAAVKHWSKAGHAPKKLIMGIPLFMTSYTMDKKKSTVGSPSKGPGKTTPYTRRPGFMTYNEWCPNTKKWAINFDNKFMVPYATQGDQWVSFENGQSISAKMNLLKNSKLGGAMAWTVDADDFSGRCGQEFSLLFAIFEALGDIKTLLTTTPKYEPSGLCPRDEWKRDHWDCRLYYECRNGQRYYYECIKGEFFDEKLKYCRPEHEVECKQDFVIWRPGMPLYDMENFPRNLKIVE
;
A
#
# COMPACT_ATOMS: atom_id res chain seq x y z
N MET A 1 -52.36 -10.38 -28.72
CA MET A 1 -51.68 -9.27 -29.43
C MET A 1 -50.50 -9.79 -30.23
N ALA A 2 -49.56 -10.53 -29.61
CA ALA A 2 -48.34 -11.00 -30.26
C ALA A 2 -48.52 -11.95 -31.46
N GLY A 3 -49.63 -12.70 -31.56
CA GLY A 3 -49.87 -13.64 -32.68
C GLY A 3 -50.30 -13.04 -34.02
N ASP A 4 -50.55 -11.73 -34.09
CA ASP A 4 -51.01 -11.05 -35.32
C ASP A 4 -49.99 -9.98 -35.73
N TRP A 5 -49.51 -10.05 -36.98
CA TRP A 5 -48.48 -9.15 -37.48
C TRP A 5 -48.91 -7.68 -37.43
N TYR A 6 -50.13 -7.36 -37.89
CA TYR A 6 -50.62 -5.97 -37.89
C TYR A 6 -50.72 -5.42 -36.47
N LYS A 7 -51.18 -6.24 -35.52
CA LYS A 7 -51.23 -5.84 -34.10
C LYS A 7 -49.85 -5.64 -33.50
N ARG A 8 -48.85 -6.47 -33.85
CA ARG A 8 -47.46 -6.26 -33.41
C ARG A 8 -46.88 -4.97 -33.98
N GLN A 9 -47.06 -4.70 -35.26
CA GLN A 9 -46.56 -3.47 -35.88
C GLN A 9 -47.23 -2.22 -35.29
N ASN A 10 -48.54 -2.29 -35.02
CA ASN A 10 -49.24 -1.20 -34.32
C ASN A 10 -48.68 -1.01 -32.90
N PHE A 11 -48.39 -2.08 -32.17
CA PHE A 11 -47.76 -2.01 -30.85
C PHE A 11 -46.36 -1.39 -30.92
N ILE A 12 -45.51 -1.84 -31.85
CA ILE A 12 -44.14 -1.33 -32.05
C ILE A 12 -44.17 0.17 -32.37
N ASN A 13 -45.04 0.60 -33.28
CA ASN A 13 -45.19 2.02 -33.62
C ASN A 13 -45.70 2.83 -32.42
N SER A 14 -46.63 2.29 -31.64
CA SER A 14 -47.10 2.92 -30.41
C SER A 14 -45.98 3.06 -29.37
N ALA A 15 -45.16 2.04 -29.20
CA ALA A 15 -44.01 2.06 -28.30
C ALA A 15 -42.99 3.12 -28.73
N LEU A 16 -42.59 3.13 -30.01
CA LEU A 16 -41.66 4.14 -30.54
C LEU A 16 -42.17 5.57 -30.33
N ASN A 17 -43.47 5.81 -30.54
CA ASN A 17 -44.07 7.11 -30.29
C ASN A 17 -44.01 7.50 -28.81
N LEU A 18 -44.29 6.55 -27.92
CA LEU A 18 -44.21 6.80 -26.48
C LEU A 18 -42.79 7.13 -26.05
N LEU A 19 -41.79 6.36 -26.49
CA LEU A 19 -40.38 6.57 -26.15
C LEU A 19 -39.89 7.94 -26.65
N ARG A 20 -40.15 8.26 -27.92
CA ARG A 20 -39.72 9.51 -28.55
C ARG A 20 -40.38 10.74 -27.95
N ASN A 21 -41.68 10.70 -27.70
CA ASN A 21 -42.42 11.87 -27.26
C ASN A 21 -42.20 12.21 -25.78
N ASN A 22 -41.71 11.25 -25.00
CA ASN A 22 -41.56 11.41 -23.55
C ASN A 22 -40.11 11.27 -23.06
N GLY A 23 -39.15 11.06 -23.98
CA GLY A 23 -37.71 11.01 -23.64
C GLY A 23 -37.30 9.78 -22.83
N PHE A 24 -37.94 8.63 -23.04
CA PHE A 24 -37.53 7.37 -22.42
C PHE A 24 -36.40 6.71 -23.22
N ASP A 25 -35.48 6.05 -22.50
CA ASP A 25 -34.29 5.40 -23.07
C ASP A 25 -34.56 3.97 -23.57
N GLY A 26 -35.73 3.38 -23.27
CA GLY A 26 -36.05 2.01 -23.65
C GLY A 26 -37.42 1.54 -23.16
N LEU A 27 -37.74 0.28 -23.47
CA LEU A 27 -38.97 -0.40 -23.06
C LEU A 27 -38.64 -1.69 -22.32
N ASP A 28 -39.25 -1.92 -21.17
CA ASP A 28 -39.30 -3.22 -20.50
C ASP A 28 -40.69 -3.83 -20.67
N LEU A 29 -40.77 -5.12 -21.04
CA LEU A 29 -42.05 -5.83 -21.15
C LEU A 29 -42.22 -6.84 -20.01
N ASP A 30 -43.22 -6.58 -19.18
CA ASP A 30 -43.69 -7.51 -18.16
C ASP A 30 -45.01 -8.15 -18.60
N TRP A 31 -44.92 -9.29 -19.31
CA TRP A 31 -46.09 -10.10 -19.65
C TRP A 31 -46.18 -11.26 -18.65
N GLU A 32 -47.17 -11.23 -17.76
CA GLU A 32 -47.40 -12.27 -16.75
C GLU A 32 -48.61 -13.20 -17.02
N TYR A 33 -48.45 -14.39 -17.61
CA TYR A 33 -47.28 -14.89 -18.33
C TYR A 33 -47.75 -15.44 -19.69
N PRO A 34 -46.92 -15.43 -20.75
CA PRO A 34 -47.28 -16.07 -22.01
C PRO A 34 -47.79 -17.50 -21.77
N ASN A 35 -48.86 -17.91 -22.45
CA ASN A 35 -49.48 -19.25 -22.25
C ASN A 35 -50.04 -19.51 -20.83
N GLN A 36 -50.21 -18.48 -20.01
CA GLN A 36 -50.84 -18.54 -18.69
C GLN A 36 -51.99 -17.55 -18.59
N ARG A 37 -52.85 -17.69 -17.56
CA ARG A 37 -53.95 -16.75 -17.25
C ARG A 37 -54.86 -16.43 -18.46
N GLY A 38 -55.12 -17.42 -19.31
CA GLY A 38 -55.95 -17.28 -20.52
C GLY A 38 -55.16 -17.07 -21.84
N GLY A 39 -53.83 -17.18 -21.81
CA GLY A 39 -52.98 -17.19 -23.01
C GLY A 39 -53.11 -18.46 -23.88
N ASN A 40 -52.62 -18.37 -25.11
CA ASN A 40 -52.55 -19.48 -26.06
C ASN A 40 -51.17 -20.16 -26.01
N TRP A 41 -51.10 -21.45 -26.37
CA TRP A 41 -49.86 -22.22 -26.50
C TRP A 41 -48.84 -21.55 -27.43
N ASP A 42 -49.32 -20.89 -28.49
CA ASP A 42 -48.47 -20.17 -29.45
C ASP A 42 -47.85 -18.90 -28.86
N ASP A 43 -48.31 -18.40 -27.71
CA ASP A 43 -47.80 -17.16 -27.10
C ASP A 43 -46.31 -17.25 -26.78
N ARG A 44 -45.83 -18.45 -26.44
CA ARG A 44 -44.41 -18.72 -26.22
C ARG A 44 -43.54 -18.35 -27.43
N ALA A 45 -43.93 -18.79 -28.62
CA ALA A 45 -43.21 -18.49 -29.87
C ALA A 45 -43.52 -17.08 -30.39
N ASN A 46 -44.75 -16.60 -30.19
CA ASN A 46 -45.15 -15.24 -30.57
C ASN A 46 -44.39 -14.17 -29.76
N PHE A 47 -44.03 -14.47 -28.51
CA PHE A 47 -43.24 -13.56 -27.68
C PHE A 47 -41.82 -13.40 -28.21
N VAL A 48 -41.16 -14.49 -28.64
CA VAL A 48 -39.86 -14.44 -29.34
C VAL A 48 -39.95 -13.56 -30.59
N THR A 49 -41.01 -13.76 -31.38
CA THR A 49 -41.23 -12.99 -32.62
C THR A 49 -41.39 -11.50 -32.34
N LEU A 50 -42.18 -11.14 -31.31
CA LEU A 50 -42.37 -9.75 -30.90
C LEU A 50 -41.05 -9.10 -30.44
N LEU A 51 -40.26 -9.77 -29.61
CA LEU A 51 -38.98 -9.24 -29.12
C LEU A 51 -37.98 -9.01 -30.24
N ARG A 52 -37.93 -9.91 -31.23
CA ARG A 52 -37.10 -9.73 -32.43
C ARG A 52 -37.49 -8.47 -33.19
N GLU A 53 -38.79 -8.30 -33.48
CA GLU A 53 -39.29 -7.14 -34.24
C GLU A 53 -39.10 -5.82 -33.47
N LEU A 54 -39.24 -5.82 -32.13
CA LEU A 54 -38.94 -4.66 -31.28
C LEU A 54 -37.45 -4.29 -31.33
N LYS A 55 -36.55 -5.27 -31.17
CA LYS A 55 -35.10 -5.04 -31.25
C LYS A 55 -34.70 -4.40 -32.58
N GLU A 56 -35.22 -4.92 -33.68
CA GLU A 56 -34.96 -4.38 -35.02
C GLU A 56 -35.46 -2.94 -35.16
N ALA A 57 -36.65 -2.64 -34.63
CA ALA A 57 -37.23 -1.30 -34.67
C ALA A 57 -36.50 -0.29 -33.76
N PHE A 58 -35.91 -0.75 -32.66
CA PHE A 58 -35.24 0.09 -31.65
C PHE A 58 -33.78 0.40 -32.01
N ALA A 59 -33.10 -0.51 -32.72
CA ALA A 59 -31.68 -0.40 -33.04
C ALA A 59 -31.25 0.95 -33.67
N PRO A 60 -31.99 1.56 -34.62
CA PRO A 60 -31.61 2.85 -35.20
C PRO A 60 -31.59 4.02 -34.21
N TYR A 61 -32.26 3.87 -33.06
CA TYR A 61 -32.41 4.92 -32.05
C TYR A 61 -31.59 4.66 -30.80
N GLY A 62 -30.96 3.49 -30.69
CA GLY A 62 -30.21 3.09 -29.50
C GLY A 62 -31.08 2.79 -28.28
N TYR A 63 -32.38 2.54 -28.45
CA TYR A 63 -33.27 2.22 -27.33
C TYR A 63 -32.99 0.85 -26.72
N GLU A 64 -33.05 0.76 -25.40
CA GLU A 64 -32.94 -0.50 -24.67
C GLU A 64 -34.24 -1.32 -24.72
N LEU A 65 -34.11 -2.64 -24.71
CA LEU A 65 -35.23 -3.58 -24.62
C LEU A 65 -35.00 -4.56 -23.47
N GLY A 66 -35.78 -4.43 -22.40
CA GLY A 66 -35.81 -5.34 -21.25
C GLY A 66 -37.07 -6.21 -21.25
N ILE A 67 -37.06 -7.26 -20.43
CA ILE A 67 -38.26 -8.05 -20.09
C ILE A 67 -38.26 -8.42 -18.60
N ALA A 68 -39.43 -8.44 -17.96
CA ALA A 68 -39.64 -9.06 -16.67
C ALA A 68 -40.30 -10.44 -16.83
N VAL A 69 -39.82 -11.42 -16.07
CA VAL A 69 -40.17 -12.84 -16.28
C VAL A 69 -40.34 -13.58 -14.95
N GLY A 70 -41.25 -14.56 -14.95
CA GLY A 70 -41.54 -15.39 -13.78
C GLY A 70 -40.35 -16.28 -13.38
N ALA A 71 -40.09 -16.35 -12.07
CA ALA A 71 -38.95 -17.09 -11.52
C ALA A 71 -39.17 -18.61 -11.42
N GLY A 72 -40.40 -19.07 -11.20
CA GLY A 72 -40.69 -20.49 -10.97
C GLY A 72 -40.46 -21.36 -12.22
N GLU A 73 -39.80 -22.51 -12.05
CA GLU A 73 -39.47 -23.45 -13.14
C GLU A 73 -40.70 -23.84 -13.98
N GLY A 74 -41.85 -24.10 -13.34
CA GLY A 74 -43.08 -24.46 -14.04
C GLY A 74 -43.61 -23.33 -14.94
N ILE A 75 -43.61 -22.09 -14.43
CA ILE A 75 -44.03 -20.91 -15.20
C ILE A 75 -43.03 -20.66 -16.33
N ALA A 76 -41.74 -20.67 -16.02
CA ALA A 76 -40.70 -20.35 -16.98
C ALA A 76 -40.64 -21.35 -18.15
N SER A 77 -40.75 -22.65 -17.85
CA SER A 77 -40.77 -23.73 -18.86
C SER A 77 -41.99 -23.66 -19.77
N ALA A 78 -43.15 -23.28 -19.22
CA ALA A 78 -44.41 -23.22 -19.97
C ALA A 78 -44.53 -21.95 -20.83
N SER A 79 -43.87 -20.87 -20.43
CA SER A 79 -44.11 -19.52 -20.99
C SER A 79 -43.00 -19.05 -21.92
N TYR A 80 -41.76 -19.53 -21.79
CA TYR A 80 -40.60 -18.93 -22.44
C TYR A 80 -39.75 -19.90 -23.25
N GLU A 81 -39.25 -19.44 -24.40
CA GLU A 81 -38.10 -20.03 -25.08
C GLU A 81 -36.84 -19.27 -24.65
N ILE A 82 -36.32 -19.62 -23.47
CA ILE A 82 -35.33 -18.83 -22.73
C ILE A 82 -34.09 -18.47 -23.58
N ALA A 83 -33.50 -19.45 -24.26
CA ALA A 83 -32.34 -19.21 -25.13
C ALA A 83 -32.65 -18.29 -26.34
N ASN A 84 -33.90 -18.30 -26.84
CA ASN A 84 -34.29 -17.49 -27.99
C ASN A 84 -34.63 -16.05 -27.57
N ILE A 85 -35.40 -15.87 -26.50
CA ILE A 85 -35.72 -14.51 -26.01
C ILE A 85 -34.44 -13.76 -25.59
N ALA A 86 -33.46 -14.44 -25.00
CA ALA A 86 -32.20 -13.83 -24.57
C ALA A 86 -31.37 -13.22 -25.71
N GLN A 87 -31.57 -13.66 -26.96
CA GLN A 87 -30.89 -13.10 -28.13
C GLN A 87 -31.45 -11.72 -28.51
N HIS A 88 -32.69 -11.43 -28.11
CA HIS A 88 -33.44 -10.28 -28.58
C HIS A 88 -33.56 -9.13 -27.56
N VAL A 89 -33.08 -9.31 -26.32
CA VAL A 89 -33.18 -8.30 -25.26
C VAL A 89 -31.80 -7.88 -24.74
N ASN A 90 -31.73 -6.71 -24.13
CA ASN A 90 -30.55 -6.20 -23.42
C ASN A 90 -30.37 -6.95 -22.09
N PHE A 91 -31.44 -7.07 -21.29
CA PHE A 91 -31.47 -7.76 -20.00
C PHE A 91 -32.82 -8.44 -19.74
N ILE A 92 -32.83 -9.36 -18.77
CA ILE A 92 -33.97 -10.18 -18.34
C ILE A 92 -34.09 -10.05 -16.81
N ASN A 93 -35.13 -9.38 -16.35
CA ASN A 93 -35.46 -9.21 -14.93
C ASN A 93 -36.23 -10.43 -14.42
N VAL A 94 -35.56 -11.33 -13.69
CA VAL A 94 -36.22 -12.53 -13.13
C VAL A 94 -36.85 -12.17 -11.79
N MET A 95 -38.18 -12.24 -11.70
CA MET A 95 -38.96 -11.82 -10.53
C MET A 95 -38.88 -12.86 -9.41
N THR A 96 -37.72 -12.94 -8.74
CA THR A 96 -37.39 -13.92 -7.68
C THR A 96 -37.97 -13.57 -6.31
N TYR A 97 -39.27 -13.28 -6.29
CA TYR A 97 -40.10 -12.99 -5.12
C TYR A 97 -41.50 -13.59 -5.35
N ASP A 98 -42.38 -13.50 -4.35
CA ASP A 98 -43.72 -14.11 -4.37
C ASP A 98 -43.74 -15.65 -4.43
N PHE A 99 -42.75 -16.30 -3.84
CA PHE A 99 -42.71 -17.77 -3.77
C PHE A 99 -43.74 -18.38 -2.81
N ALA A 100 -44.28 -17.58 -1.90
CA ALA A 100 -45.33 -17.99 -0.97
C ALA A 100 -46.47 -16.97 -0.96
N MET A 101 -47.69 -17.47 -1.07
CA MET A 101 -48.91 -16.66 -1.12
C MET A 101 -49.89 -17.14 -0.05
N ALA A 102 -50.73 -16.24 0.46
CA ALA A 102 -51.75 -16.62 1.45
C ALA A 102 -52.74 -17.69 0.95
N SER A 103 -52.89 -17.83 -0.37
CA SER A 103 -53.66 -18.91 -1.00
C SER A 103 -53.11 -20.32 -0.74
N ASP A 104 -51.86 -20.43 -0.31
CA ASP A 104 -51.22 -21.71 0.01
C ASP A 104 -51.74 -22.31 1.33
N GLY A 105 -52.51 -21.54 2.11
CA GLY A 105 -53.11 -21.97 3.37
C GLY A 105 -52.12 -22.09 4.54
N GLN A 106 -50.86 -21.71 4.33
CA GLN A 106 -49.79 -21.71 5.33
C GLN A 106 -48.81 -20.55 5.10
N THR A 107 -48.10 -20.13 6.14
CA THR A 107 -47.04 -19.12 6.04
C THR A 107 -45.86 -19.65 5.25
N GLY A 108 -45.18 -18.76 4.53
CA GLY A 108 -43.99 -19.10 3.77
C GLY A 108 -43.14 -17.88 3.48
N PHE A 109 -41.90 -18.12 3.06
CA PHE A 109 -40.97 -17.03 2.77
C PHE A 109 -41.30 -16.38 1.42
N ASN A 110 -41.30 -15.05 1.37
CA ASN A 110 -41.54 -14.30 0.13
C ASN A 110 -40.46 -14.60 -0.92
N SER A 111 -39.20 -14.59 -0.48
CA SER A 111 -38.00 -14.68 -1.33
C SER A 111 -36.88 -15.48 -0.65
N PRO A 112 -37.10 -16.75 -0.23
CA PRO A 112 -36.07 -17.52 0.46
C PRO A 112 -34.89 -17.79 -0.48
N GLN A 113 -33.68 -17.76 0.07
CA GLN A 113 -32.44 -17.83 -0.71
C GLN A 113 -32.39 -19.04 -1.63
N TRP A 114 -32.72 -20.25 -1.14
CA TRP A 114 -32.71 -21.46 -1.96
C TRP A 114 -33.65 -21.39 -3.18
N ALA A 115 -34.79 -20.70 -3.08
CA ALA A 115 -35.73 -20.57 -4.18
C ALA A 115 -35.21 -19.59 -5.24
N VAL A 116 -34.64 -18.48 -4.79
CA VAL A 116 -33.92 -17.52 -5.65
C VAL A 116 -32.80 -18.23 -6.42
N GLU A 117 -32.00 -19.04 -5.72
CA GLU A 117 -30.90 -19.79 -6.32
C GLU A 117 -31.39 -20.80 -7.37
N ASN A 118 -32.42 -21.57 -7.04
CA ASN A 118 -33.00 -22.55 -7.94
C ASN A 118 -33.57 -21.90 -9.21
N SER A 119 -34.30 -20.79 -9.07
CA SER A 119 -34.84 -20.04 -10.21
C SER A 119 -33.73 -19.54 -11.13
N ILE A 120 -32.74 -18.84 -10.61
CA ILE A 120 -31.63 -18.32 -11.44
C ILE A 120 -30.84 -19.47 -12.09
N ASN A 121 -30.53 -20.54 -11.34
CA ASN A 121 -29.83 -21.71 -11.89
C ASN A 121 -30.65 -22.39 -13.01
N PHE A 122 -31.98 -22.45 -12.88
CA PHE A 122 -32.85 -22.96 -13.93
C PHE A 122 -32.75 -22.11 -15.20
N TRP A 123 -32.90 -20.79 -15.10
CA TRP A 123 -32.79 -19.87 -16.25
C TRP A 123 -31.43 -20.00 -16.95
N LEU A 124 -30.34 -20.09 -16.18
CA LEU A 124 -29.00 -20.37 -16.72
C LEU A 124 -28.94 -21.73 -17.44
N SER A 125 -29.50 -22.78 -16.85
CA SER A 125 -29.53 -24.13 -17.43
C SER A 125 -30.30 -24.21 -18.75
N GLN A 126 -31.29 -23.33 -18.95
CA GLN A 126 -32.09 -23.25 -20.16
C GLN A 126 -31.49 -22.32 -21.24
N GLY A 127 -30.27 -21.83 -21.02
CA GLY A 127 -29.51 -21.09 -22.02
C GLY A 127 -29.61 -19.56 -21.93
N ALA A 128 -30.13 -19.00 -20.83
CA ALA A 128 -30.01 -17.57 -20.59
C ALA A 128 -28.54 -17.21 -20.26
N PRO A 129 -27.95 -16.19 -20.91
CA PRO A 129 -26.63 -15.69 -20.54
C PRO A 129 -26.66 -15.02 -19.16
N ALA A 130 -25.73 -15.38 -18.28
CA ALA A 130 -25.61 -14.78 -16.94
C ALA A 130 -25.50 -13.25 -17.01
N ASN A 131 -24.71 -12.73 -17.95
CA ASN A 131 -24.53 -11.29 -18.19
C ASN A 131 -25.77 -10.57 -18.76
N LYS A 132 -26.90 -11.26 -18.93
CA LYS A 132 -28.20 -10.66 -19.24
C LYS A 132 -29.27 -10.93 -18.18
N LEU A 133 -29.02 -11.83 -17.23
CA LEU A 133 -29.97 -12.11 -16.15
C LEU A 133 -29.80 -11.10 -15.01
N VAL A 134 -30.91 -10.52 -14.56
CA VAL A 134 -30.99 -9.57 -13.47
C VAL A 134 -31.85 -10.18 -12.36
N LEU A 135 -31.32 -10.25 -11.14
CA LEU A 135 -32.00 -10.86 -9.98
C LEU A 135 -33.03 -9.90 -9.38
N GLY A 136 -34.31 -10.29 -9.33
CA GLY A 136 -35.38 -9.48 -8.75
C GLY A 136 -35.45 -9.55 -7.23
N VAL A 137 -35.50 -8.38 -6.57
CA VAL A 137 -35.62 -8.25 -5.11
C VAL A 137 -36.89 -7.48 -4.77
N GLY A 138 -37.77 -8.11 -4.01
CA GLY A 138 -38.97 -7.46 -3.48
C GLY A 138 -38.62 -6.58 -2.27
N MET A 139 -38.90 -5.27 -2.35
CA MET A 139 -38.76 -4.31 -1.25
C MET A 139 -39.98 -4.34 -0.31
N TYR A 140 -40.64 -5.49 -0.23
CA TYR A 140 -41.88 -5.72 0.49
C TYR A 140 -41.88 -7.15 1.04
N GLY A 141 -42.84 -7.43 1.92
CA GLY A 141 -43.11 -8.75 2.44
C GLY A 141 -44.50 -9.26 2.08
N ARG A 142 -44.62 -10.58 1.98
CA ARG A 142 -45.91 -11.27 1.92
C ARG A 142 -46.38 -11.53 3.35
N THR A 143 -47.57 -11.06 3.68
CA THR A 143 -48.14 -11.17 5.02
C THR A 143 -49.32 -12.13 5.08
N PHE A 144 -49.48 -12.80 6.20
CA PHE A 144 -50.40 -13.90 6.44
C PHE A 144 -51.10 -13.68 7.77
N GLN A 145 -52.38 -14.04 7.82
CA GLN A 145 -53.13 -14.09 9.06
C GLN A 145 -53.14 -15.53 9.59
N LEU A 146 -52.43 -15.75 10.69
CA LEU A 146 -52.30 -17.04 11.35
C LEU A 146 -53.67 -17.55 11.82
N SER A 147 -53.88 -18.86 11.68
CA SER A 147 -55.06 -19.52 12.24
C SER A 147 -54.97 -19.61 13.78
N ASP A 148 -53.75 -19.65 14.32
CA ASP A 148 -53.41 -19.68 15.74
C ASP A 148 -52.16 -18.83 15.99
N ALA A 149 -52.28 -17.77 16.78
CA ALA A 149 -51.19 -16.84 17.08
C ALA A 149 -50.00 -17.48 17.83
N SER A 150 -50.22 -18.64 18.49
CA SER A 150 -49.13 -19.40 19.11
C SER A 150 -48.28 -20.18 18.10
N GLN A 151 -48.74 -20.28 16.86
CA GLN A 151 -48.05 -20.96 15.75
C GLN A 151 -47.44 -19.95 14.81
N ASN A 152 -46.31 -19.35 15.21
CA ASN A 152 -45.70 -18.21 14.53
C ASN A 152 -44.40 -18.56 13.76
N TRP A 153 -44.19 -19.85 13.47
CA TRP A 153 -43.05 -20.33 12.68
C TRP A 153 -43.37 -20.40 11.17
N PRO A 154 -42.35 -20.47 10.28
CA PRO A 154 -42.56 -20.70 8.85
C PRO A 154 -43.27 -22.02 8.56
N GLY A 155 -44.33 -22.01 7.75
CA GLY A 155 -45.19 -23.18 7.48
C GLY A 155 -46.39 -23.32 8.41
N ALA A 156 -46.65 -22.35 9.29
CA ALA A 156 -47.81 -22.35 10.16
C ALA A 156 -49.12 -22.16 9.37
N PRO A 157 -50.23 -22.83 9.73
CA PRO A 157 -51.51 -22.66 9.05
C PRO A 157 -52.01 -21.21 9.10
N CYS A 158 -52.48 -20.69 7.97
CA CYS A 158 -53.05 -19.36 7.86
C CYS A 158 -54.48 -19.42 7.29
N ARG A 159 -55.29 -18.39 7.58
CA ARG A 159 -56.68 -18.28 7.09
C ARG A 159 -56.84 -17.28 5.94
N GLY A 160 -55.77 -16.61 5.55
CA GLY A 160 -55.77 -15.58 4.51
C GLY A 160 -54.58 -14.64 4.62
N GLY A 161 -54.60 -13.57 3.82
CA GLY A 161 -53.59 -12.52 3.88
C GLY A 161 -53.62 -11.77 5.21
N GLY A 162 -52.46 -11.29 5.64
CA GLY A 162 -52.38 -10.39 6.79
C GLY A 162 -53.14 -9.08 6.54
N ASN A 163 -53.36 -8.32 7.61
CA ASN A 163 -54.03 -7.04 7.57
C ASN A 163 -53.28 -6.05 6.66
N ALA A 164 -54.03 -5.20 5.97
CA ALA A 164 -53.47 -4.14 5.15
C ALA A 164 -52.66 -3.14 5.99
N GLY A 165 -51.49 -2.75 5.49
CA GLY A 165 -50.66 -1.70 6.07
C GLY A 165 -51.24 -0.30 5.83
N SER A 166 -50.74 0.69 6.58
CA SER A 166 -51.21 2.08 6.50
C SER A 166 -50.81 2.82 5.22
N TYR A 167 -49.78 2.35 4.53
CA TYR A 167 -49.25 2.91 3.29
C TYR A 167 -49.60 2.06 2.08
N THR A 168 -49.40 0.74 2.14
CA THR A 168 -49.71 -0.15 1.00
C THR A 168 -51.20 -0.40 0.85
N GLY A 169 -51.97 -0.42 1.95
CA GLY A 169 -53.43 -0.49 1.91
C GLY A 169 -54.01 -1.80 1.36
N GLU A 170 -53.19 -2.83 1.16
CA GLU A 170 -53.60 -4.11 0.57
C GLU A 170 -53.38 -5.27 1.55
N SER A 171 -54.37 -6.16 1.68
CA SER A 171 -54.22 -7.37 2.51
C SER A 171 -53.28 -8.37 1.84
N GLY A 172 -52.38 -8.98 2.62
CA GLY A 172 -51.41 -9.95 2.11
C GLY A 172 -50.08 -9.34 1.61
N TYR A 173 -49.95 -8.01 1.67
CA TYR A 173 -48.80 -7.27 1.18
C TYR A 173 -48.42 -6.15 2.16
N LEU A 174 -47.14 -6.03 2.50
CA LEU A 174 -46.62 -4.93 3.34
C LEU A 174 -45.28 -4.44 2.82
N GLY A 175 -45.09 -3.13 2.67
CA GLY A 175 -43.81 -2.56 2.29
C GLY A 175 -42.78 -2.68 3.41
N TYR A 176 -41.49 -2.75 3.07
CA TYR A 176 -40.43 -2.72 4.09
C TYR A 176 -40.54 -1.48 5.00
N ASN A 177 -40.90 -0.33 4.43
CA ASN A 177 -41.18 0.92 5.15
C ASN A 177 -42.32 0.83 6.18
N GLU A 178 -43.23 -0.14 6.05
CA GLU A 178 -44.28 -0.42 7.04
C GLU A 178 -43.80 -1.46 8.05
N ILE A 179 -43.15 -2.51 7.57
CA ILE A 179 -42.66 -3.62 8.39
C ILE A 179 -41.64 -3.13 9.40
N CYS A 180 -40.70 -2.27 9.00
CA CYS A 180 -39.63 -1.80 9.88
C CYS A 180 -40.10 -0.81 10.96
N LEU A 181 -41.26 -0.17 10.77
CA LEU A 181 -41.88 0.71 11.78
C LEU A 181 -42.66 -0.06 12.83
N ASN A 182 -43.03 -1.31 12.52
CA ASN A 182 -43.80 -2.13 13.42
C ASN A 182 -42.90 -2.68 14.53
N ASN A 183 -43.40 -2.65 15.76
CA ASN A 183 -42.74 -3.29 16.91
C ASN A 183 -43.06 -4.79 16.94
N TRP A 184 -42.85 -5.50 15.84
CA TRP A 184 -43.11 -6.92 15.69
C TRP A 184 -41.88 -7.74 16.08
N GLU A 185 -42.11 -8.92 16.62
CA GLU A 185 -41.01 -9.85 16.91
C GLU A 185 -40.44 -10.34 15.59
N THR A 186 -39.16 -10.04 15.33
CA THR A 186 -38.48 -10.37 14.09
C THR A 186 -37.49 -11.49 14.31
N VAL A 187 -37.57 -12.53 13.50
CA VAL A 187 -36.69 -13.70 13.52
C VAL A 187 -36.00 -13.81 12.17
N PHE A 188 -34.68 -14.02 12.18
CA PHE A 188 -33.92 -14.34 10.98
C PHE A 188 -33.72 -15.85 10.87
N ASP A 189 -34.29 -16.46 9.84
CA ASP A 189 -34.08 -17.88 9.55
C ASP A 189 -32.82 -18.05 8.70
N TYR A 190 -31.72 -18.48 9.34
CA TYR A 190 -30.43 -18.67 8.66
C TYR A 190 -30.44 -19.81 7.64
N GLY A 191 -31.34 -20.78 7.77
CA GLY A 191 -31.46 -21.89 6.81
C GLY A 191 -32.05 -21.43 5.48
N ASN A 192 -32.99 -20.48 5.52
CA ASN A 192 -33.62 -19.85 4.37
C ASN A 192 -32.96 -18.52 3.97
N ALA A 193 -32.04 -18.02 4.81
CA ALA A 193 -31.43 -16.69 4.73
C ALA A 193 -32.45 -15.57 4.48
N ALA A 194 -33.59 -15.65 5.19
CA ALA A 194 -34.70 -14.73 5.05
C ALA A 194 -35.31 -14.41 6.43
N PRO A 195 -35.65 -13.14 6.70
CA PRO A 195 -36.39 -12.77 7.90
C PRO A 195 -37.89 -13.05 7.77
N TYR A 196 -38.51 -13.25 8.92
CA TYR A 196 -39.94 -13.08 9.10
C TYR A 196 -40.19 -12.31 10.41
N ALA A 197 -41.34 -11.66 10.50
CA ALA A 197 -41.77 -10.96 11.70
C ALA A 197 -43.23 -11.28 12.01
N PHE A 198 -43.61 -11.22 13.27
CA PHE A 198 -44.98 -11.49 13.69
C PHE A 198 -45.41 -10.66 14.91
N SER A 199 -46.72 -10.47 15.03
CA SER A 199 -47.36 -9.88 16.20
C SER A 199 -48.79 -10.37 16.31
N GLY A 200 -49.11 -11.09 17.38
CA GLY A 200 -50.39 -11.76 17.52
C GLY A 200 -50.63 -12.75 16.38
N ASP A 201 -51.74 -12.59 15.65
CA ASP A 201 -52.09 -13.42 14.50
C ASP A 201 -51.56 -12.89 13.16
N GLN A 202 -50.72 -11.85 13.16
CA GLN A 202 -50.10 -11.28 11.97
C GLN A 202 -48.70 -11.83 11.79
N TRP A 203 -48.37 -12.26 10.57
CA TRP A 203 -47.06 -12.81 10.22
C TRP A 203 -46.62 -12.26 8.86
N VAL A 204 -45.35 -11.92 8.67
CA VAL A 204 -44.82 -11.42 7.39
C VAL A 204 -43.43 -11.97 7.13
N SER A 205 -43.17 -12.44 5.92
CA SER A 205 -41.81 -12.69 5.43
C SER A 205 -41.42 -11.60 4.44
N PHE A 206 -40.21 -11.08 4.58
CA PHE A 206 -39.72 -9.93 3.84
C PHE A 206 -38.21 -10.04 3.59
N ASP A 207 -37.64 -9.01 2.97
CA ASP A 207 -36.19 -8.84 2.84
C ASP A 207 -35.68 -7.76 3.80
N ASN A 208 -34.59 -8.02 4.51
CA ASN A 208 -33.86 -7.01 5.28
C ASN A 208 -32.43 -6.86 4.72
N VAL A 209 -31.63 -5.96 5.32
CA VAL A 209 -30.24 -5.72 4.91
C VAL A 209 -29.44 -7.02 4.82
N LEU A 210 -29.62 -7.96 5.75
CA LEU A 210 -28.86 -9.20 5.77
C LEU A 210 -29.29 -10.17 4.66
N SER A 211 -30.59 -10.40 4.45
CA SER A 211 -31.07 -11.29 3.37
C SER A 211 -30.76 -10.73 1.98
N VAL A 212 -30.80 -9.41 1.81
CA VAL A 212 -30.36 -8.73 0.58
C VAL A 212 -28.87 -8.96 0.35
N GLN A 213 -28.01 -8.94 1.38
CA GLN A 213 -26.59 -9.25 1.21
C GLN A 213 -26.36 -10.66 0.69
N TYR A 214 -27.08 -11.67 1.21
CA TYR A 214 -27.01 -13.05 0.71
C TYR A 214 -27.39 -13.15 -0.78
N LYS A 215 -28.48 -12.48 -1.18
CA LYS A 215 -28.93 -12.45 -2.58
C LYS A 215 -27.92 -11.77 -3.50
N MET A 216 -27.31 -10.67 -3.05
CA MET A 216 -26.28 -9.99 -3.84
C MET A 216 -24.99 -10.81 -3.93
N ASP A 217 -24.57 -11.47 -2.85
CA ASP A 217 -23.43 -12.40 -2.88
C ASP A 217 -23.67 -13.53 -3.88
N PHE A 218 -24.89 -14.05 -3.92
CA PHE A 218 -25.27 -15.03 -4.93
C PHE A 218 -25.25 -14.46 -6.35
N ALA A 219 -25.85 -13.30 -6.60
CA ALA A 219 -25.83 -12.63 -7.90
C ALA A 219 -24.40 -12.39 -8.41
N ILE A 220 -23.50 -11.93 -7.53
CA ILE A 220 -22.08 -11.74 -7.81
C ILE A 220 -21.41 -13.09 -8.13
N SER A 221 -21.68 -14.13 -7.34
CA SER A 221 -21.08 -15.47 -7.54
C SER A 221 -21.46 -16.11 -8.87
N LYS A 222 -22.62 -15.75 -9.43
CA LYS A 222 -23.12 -16.26 -10.71
C LYS A 222 -22.78 -15.37 -11.90
N GLY A 223 -22.18 -14.20 -11.68
CA GLY A 223 -21.86 -13.24 -12.74
C GLY A 223 -23.10 -12.69 -13.42
N LEU A 224 -24.17 -12.44 -12.64
CA LEU A 224 -25.41 -11.89 -13.16
C LEU A 224 -25.22 -10.42 -13.61
N ALA A 225 -26.08 -9.96 -14.51
CA ALA A 225 -26.06 -8.59 -15.04
C ALA A 225 -26.32 -7.52 -13.97
N GLY A 226 -27.05 -7.85 -12.92
CA GLY A 226 -27.35 -6.94 -11.81
C GLY A 226 -28.52 -7.40 -10.95
N ALA A 227 -29.16 -6.44 -10.26
CA ALA A 227 -30.39 -6.65 -9.52
C ALA A 227 -31.49 -5.66 -9.95
N MET A 228 -32.72 -6.14 -10.00
CA MET A 228 -33.94 -5.38 -10.22
C MET A 228 -34.69 -5.31 -8.89
N ILE A 229 -35.40 -4.22 -8.65
CA ILE A 229 -36.12 -4.00 -7.39
C ILE A 229 -37.60 -3.75 -7.66
N TRP A 230 -38.45 -4.33 -6.82
CA TRP A 230 -39.89 -4.10 -6.83
C TRP A 230 -40.37 -3.80 -5.41
N SER A 231 -40.66 -2.57 -5.03
CA SER A 231 -40.50 -1.32 -5.78
C SER A 231 -39.88 -0.25 -4.89
N LEU A 232 -39.40 0.84 -5.48
CA LEU A 232 -38.59 1.86 -4.79
C LEU A 232 -39.31 2.48 -3.57
N GLU A 233 -40.62 2.66 -3.67
CA GLU A 233 -41.45 3.30 -2.65
C GLU A 233 -41.78 2.40 -1.45
N THR A 234 -41.56 1.09 -1.56
CA THR A 234 -41.79 0.15 -0.45
C THR A 234 -40.54 -0.08 0.39
N ASP A 235 -39.36 0.33 -0.08
CA ASP A 235 -38.17 0.49 0.78
C ASP A 235 -38.38 1.66 1.76
N ASP A 236 -37.59 1.77 2.83
CA ASP A 236 -37.65 2.92 3.75
C ASP A 236 -37.01 4.17 3.11
N TYR A 237 -37.65 4.70 2.07
CA TYR A 237 -37.16 5.86 1.32
C TYR A 237 -37.10 7.16 2.14
N ARG A 238 -37.81 7.20 3.27
CA ARG A 238 -37.86 8.36 4.18
C ARG A 238 -36.84 8.26 5.33
N GLY A 239 -36.22 7.10 5.54
CA GLY A 239 -35.32 6.86 6.66
C GLY A 239 -36.02 6.94 8.01
N GLN A 240 -37.28 6.50 8.10
CA GLN A 240 -38.02 6.51 9.37
C GLN A 240 -37.58 5.39 10.32
N CYS A 241 -37.04 4.31 9.76
CA CYS A 241 -36.50 3.16 10.49
C CYS A 241 -34.98 3.22 10.66
N GLY A 242 -34.33 4.28 10.15
CA GLY A 242 -32.88 4.43 10.18
C GLY A 242 -32.37 5.21 8.96
N GLU A 243 -31.46 4.62 8.18
CA GLU A 243 -31.01 5.24 6.94
C GLU A 243 -32.09 5.16 5.86
N SER A 244 -32.18 6.18 4.99
CA SER A 244 -33.05 6.09 3.81
C SER A 244 -32.57 5.03 2.82
N TYR A 245 -33.51 4.34 2.18
CA TYR A 245 -33.25 3.29 1.18
C TYR A 245 -32.30 2.17 1.64
N PRO A 246 -32.51 1.56 2.83
CA PRO A 246 -31.56 0.61 3.40
C PRO A 246 -31.36 -0.62 2.51
N LEU A 247 -32.40 -1.13 1.85
CA LEU A 247 -32.29 -2.30 0.99
C LEU A 247 -31.63 -1.94 -0.35
N LEU A 248 -32.04 -0.85 -1.00
CA LEU A 248 -31.41 -0.37 -2.22
C LEU A 248 -29.94 0.02 -2.01
N LYS A 249 -29.60 0.72 -0.93
CA LYS A 249 -28.20 1.03 -0.61
C LYS A 249 -27.38 -0.22 -0.34
N THR A 250 -27.98 -1.26 0.22
CA THR A 250 -27.30 -2.55 0.40
C THR A 250 -27.02 -3.20 -0.95
N ILE A 251 -28.00 -3.24 -1.85
CA ILE A 251 -27.81 -3.69 -3.24
C ILE A 251 -26.70 -2.88 -3.91
N ASN A 252 -26.79 -1.55 -3.85
CA ASN A 252 -25.81 -0.65 -4.43
C ASN A 252 -24.42 -0.92 -3.85
N ARG A 253 -24.24 -1.00 -2.53
CA ARG A 253 -22.95 -1.26 -1.89
C ARG A 253 -22.33 -2.61 -2.29
N LYS A 254 -23.16 -3.64 -2.53
CA LYS A 254 -22.69 -4.98 -2.92
C LYS A 254 -22.38 -5.06 -4.41
N LEU A 255 -23.20 -4.45 -5.27
CA LEU A 255 -23.04 -4.45 -6.74
C LEU A 255 -22.12 -3.34 -7.25
N GLN A 256 -21.93 -2.27 -6.48
CA GLN A 256 -20.84 -1.32 -6.67
C GLN A 256 -19.56 -2.15 -6.60
N PRO A 257 -18.70 -2.06 -7.59
CA PRO A 257 -17.38 -2.61 -7.43
C PRO A 257 -16.71 -1.81 -6.32
N THR A 258 -16.61 -2.42 -5.13
CA THR A 258 -15.45 -2.19 -4.28
C THR A 258 -14.23 -2.22 -5.22
N GLY A 259 -13.30 -1.27 -5.09
CA GLY A 259 -12.21 -0.99 -6.05
C GLY A 259 -11.25 -2.15 -6.40
N ASN A 260 -11.64 -3.40 -6.12
CA ASN A 260 -10.99 -4.66 -6.43
C ASN A 260 -11.74 -5.53 -7.46
N THR A 261 -13.06 -5.40 -7.68
CA THR A 261 -13.80 -6.32 -8.60
C THR A 261 -13.98 -5.79 -10.02
N MET A 262 -14.11 -4.46 -10.23
CA MET A 262 -14.01 -3.86 -11.58
C MET A 262 -12.60 -4.02 -12.15
N LYS A 263 -11.60 -4.16 -11.28
CA LYS A 263 -10.24 -4.54 -11.66
C LYS A 263 -10.23 -5.96 -12.24
N PHE A 264 -10.91 -6.96 -11.69
CA PHE A 264 -10.69 -8.36 -12.08
C PHE A 264 -11.21 -8.77 -13.48
N PHE A 265 -12.37 -8.26 -13.92
CA PHE A 265 -12.92 -8.57 -15.25
C PHE A 265 -12.41 -7.63 -16.34
N ALA A 266 -12.17 -6.36 -16.01
CA ALA A 266 -11.35 -5.50 -16.85
C ALA A 266 -9.95 -6.09 -16.99
N ILE A 267 -9.33 -6.65 -15.94
CA ILE A 267 -8.03 -7.32 -15.99
C ILE A 267 -8.07 -8.64 -16.77
N LEU A 268 -9.19 -9.33 -17.00
CA LEU A 268 -9.21 -10.54 -17.83
C LEU A 268 -9.41 -10.23 -19.32
N ALA A 269 -10.26 -9.26 -19.65
CA ALA A 269 -10.40 -8.76 -21.03
C ALA A 269 -9.20 -7.87 -21.43
N LEU A 270 -8.71 -7.02 -20.52
CA LEU A 270 -7.40 -6.39 -20.63
C LEU A 270 -6.26 -7.39 -20.43
N ALA A 271 -6.35 -8.55 -19.79
CA ALA A 271 -5.23 -9.52 -19.82
C ALA A 271 -5.16 -10.22 -21.18
N ALA A 272 -6.29 -10.47 -21.83
CA ALA A 272 -6.27 -11.01 -23.19
C ALA A 272 -5.78 -9.98 -24.23
N LEU A 273 -6.02 -8.68 -24.01
CA LEU A 273 -5.47 -7.58 -24.83
C LEU A 273 -4.07 -7.10 -24.38
N CYS A 274 -3.74 -7.15 -23.09
CA CYS A 274 -2.43 -6.81 -22.51
C CYS A 274 -1.44 -7.97 -22.61
N LEU A 275 -1.85 -9.24 -22.78
CA LEU A 275 -0.89 -10.29 -23.17
C LEU A 275 -0.35 -10.09 -24.60
N ALA A 276 -0.95 -9.18 -25.38
CA ALA A 276 -0.34 -8.66 -26.60
C ALA A 276 0.49 -7.37 -26.36
N GLN A 277 0.37 -6.70 -25.21
CA GLN A 277 1.12 -5.48 -24.84
C GLN A 277 1.32 -5.35 -23.31
N VAL A 278 2.13 -6.22 -22.69
CA VAL A 278 2.90 -5.86 -21.49
C VAL A 278 4.32 -5.59 -21.98
N ALA A 279 4.47 -4.48 -22.68
CA ALA A 279 5.67 -3.68 -22.48
C ALA A 279 5.37 -2.83 -21.24
N THR A 280 6.20 -2.94 -20.20
CA THR A 280 6.33 -1.82 -19.27
C THR A 280 6.58 -0.59 -20.14
N SER A 281 5.71 0.43 -20.12
CA SER A 281 6.06 1.70 -20.74
C SER A 281 7.30 2.19 -20.02
N GLU A 282 8.44 2.11 -20.70
CA GLU A 282 9.72 2.59 -20.20
C GLU A 282 9.56 4.08 -19.85
N LYS A 283 9.95 4.50 -18.64
CA LYS A 283 9.95 5.92 -18.28
C LYS A 283 10.78 6.71 -19.30
N LEU A 284 10.23 7.82 -19.76
CA LEU A 284 10.89 8.67 -20.75
C LEU A 284 12.11 9.35 -20.11
N ILE A 285 13.25 9.31 -20.82
CA ILE A 285 14.47 10.03 -20.49
C ILE A 285 14.82 10.90 -21.70
N ASN A 286 14.51 12.19 -21.63
CA ASN A 286 14.61 13.12 -22.77
C ASN A 286 15.83 14.03 -22.66
N CYS A 287 16.91 13.65 -23.36
CA CYS A 287 18.24 14.25 -23.36
C CYS A 287 18.29 15.45 -24.29
N TYR A 288 18.13 16.64 -23.73
CA TYR A 288 18.43 17.88 -24.43
C TYR A 288 19.93 18.02 -24.63
N TRP A 289 20.30 18.44 -25.84
CA TRP A 289 21.68 18.68 -26.22
C TRP A 289 21.82 20.07 -26.86
N GLY A 290 22.62 20.93 -26.21
CA GLY A 290 23.04 22.21 -26.76
C GLY A 290 24.09 22.02 -27.85
N THR A 291 23.70 22.06 -29.12
CA THR A 291 24.59 21.75 -30.26
C THR A 291 25.78 22.70 -30.37
N TRP A 292 25.65 23.93 -29.88
CA TRP A 292 26.73 24.92 -29.81
C TRP A 292 27.87 24.52 -28.87
N ALA A 293 27.70 23.48 -28.05
CA ALA A 293 28.77 22.90 -27.24
C ALA A 293 29.96 22.40 -28.10
N ASN A 294 29.77 22.20 -29.41
CA ASN A 294 30.86 21.98 -30.35
C ASN A 294 31.90 23.13 -30.38
N TYR A 295 31.50 24.35 -30.02
CA TYR A 295 32.35 25.54 -29.99
C TYR A 295 33.05 25.77 -28.64
N ARG A 296 32.74 24.97 -27.61
CA ARG A 296 33.44 25.05 -26.32
C ARG A 296 34.90 24.58 -26.49
N PRO A 297 35.86 25.16 -25.74
CA PRO A 297 37.26 24.78 -25.83
C PRO A 297 37.56 23.42 -25.18
N GLY A 298 38.63 22.77 -25.63
CA GLY A 298 39.23 21.63 -24.93
C GLY A 298 38.23 20.50 -24.64
N ASP A 299 38.26 19.98 -23.41
CA ASP A 299 37.42 18.86 -22.99
C ASP A 299 35.94 19.21 -22.84
N GLY A 300 35.59 20.51 -22.84
CA GLY A 300 34.21 20.98 -22.88
C GLY A 300 33.53 20.85 -24.24
N LYS A 301 34.28 20.53 -25.30
CA LYS A 301 33.74 20.30 -26.64
C LYS A 301 32.92 19.01 -26.70
N PHE A 302 31.67 19.14 -27.13
CA PHE A 302 30.72 18.03 -27.27
C PHE A 302 30.18 17.92 -28.70
N THR A 303 30.09 16.69 -29.22
CA THR A 303 29.69 16.35 -30.59
C THR A 303 28.74 15.14 -30.60
N PRO A 304 28.07 14.80 -31.72
CA PRO A 304 27.23 13.60 -31.79
C PRO A 304 27.94 12.31 -31.37
N SER A 305 29.26 12.23 -31.58
CA SER A 305 30.07 11.06 -31.24
C SER A 305 30.24 10.83 -29.73
N ASP A 306 30.05 11.88 -28.92
CA ASP A 306 30.17 11.80 -27.48
C ASP A 306 28.90 11.20 -26.85
N ILE A 307 27.74 11.30 -27.51
CA ILE A 307 26.45 10.79 -27.02
C ILE A 307 26.48 9.27 -26.89
N ASP A 308 26.14 8.77 -25.70
CA ASP A 308 25.77 7.36 -25.52
C ASP A 308 24.26 7.19 -25.71
N PRO A 309 23.80 6.69 -26.87
CA PRO A 309 22.37 6.58 -27.16
C PRO A 309 21.65 5.54 -26.30
N SER A 310 22.36 4.73 -25.51
CA SER A 310 21.74 3.76 -24.59
C SER A 310 21.25 4.39 -23.29
N LEU A 311 21.68 5.62 -22.97
CA LEU A 311 21.33 6.33 -21.74
C LEU A 311 20.07 7.19 -21.87
N CYS A 312 19.56 7.37 -23.09
CA CYS A 312 18.43 8.24 -23.44
C CYS A 312 17.35 7.44 -24.18
N THR A 313 16.08 7.77 -23.95
CA THR A 313 14.99 7.29 -24.83
C THR A 313 14.70 8.29 -25.93
N HIS A 314 14.86 9.58 -25.62
CA HIS A 314 14.71 10.69 -26.56
C HIS A 314 15.96 11.56 -26.52
N ILE A 315 16.38 12.06 -27.68
CA ILE A 315 17.33 13.17 -27.82
C ILE A 315 16.58 14.36 -28.39
N SER A 316 16.69 15.49 -27.70
CA SER A 316 16.13 16.76 -28.13
C SER A 316 17.26 17.62 -28.71
N TYR A 317 17.30 17.72 -30.05
CA TYR A 317 18.32 18.44 -30.81
C TYR A 317 18.00 19.93 -30.85
N THR A 318 18.83 20.75 -30.20
CA THR A 318 18.56 22.18 -29.97
C THR A 318 19.55 23.10 -30.68
N PHE A 319 19.18 24.29 -31.16
CA PHE A 319 17.82 24.77 -31.39
C PHE A 319 17.64 25.14 -32.87
N PHE A 320 16.43 24.92 -33.35
CA PHE A 320 15.89 25.54 -34.55
C PHE A 320 15.14 26.82 -34.16
N GLY A 321 14.88 27.69 -35.14
CA GLY A 321 14.12 28.92 -34.92
C GLY A 321 13.05 29.12 -35.98
N ILE A 322 12.45 30.31 -35.97
CA ILE A 322 11.43 30.70 -36.95
C ILE A 322 11.79 32.00 -37.68
N SER A 323 11.34 32.13 -38.94
CA SER A 323 11.36 33.40 -39.68
C SER A 323 10.19 34.31 -39.27
N ASP A 324 10.24 35.60 -39.64
CA ASP A 324 9.11 36.52 -39.37
C ASP A 324 7.82 36.12 -40.13
N ALA A 325 7.97 35.32 -41.19
CA ALA A 325 6.86 34.73 -41.95
C ALA A 325 6.29 33.46 -41.27
N GLY A 326 6.91 32.99 -40.19
CA GLY A 326 6.52 31.76 -39.49
C GLY A 326 7.16 30.49 -40.04
N GLU A 327 8.20 30.57 -40.88
CA GLU A 327 8.85 29.38 -41.43
C GLU A 327 9.85 28.79 -40.43
N PHE A 328 9.86 27.46 -40.29
CA PHE A 328 10.87 26.74 -39.53
C PHE A 328 12.26 26.85 -40.20
N LYS A 329 13.32 27.12 -39.43
CA LYS A 329 14.69 27.27 -39.95
C LYS A 329 15.77 26.75 -39.00
N SER A 330 16.89 26.32 -39.57
CA SER A 330 18.15 26.12 -38.85
C SER A 330 18.75 27.46 -38.43
N LEU A 331 19.25 27.50 -37.19
CA LEU A 331 19.98 28.66 -36.64
C LEU A 331 21.48 28.56 -36.92
N ASP A 332 22.01 27.36 -37.12
CA ASP A 332 23.41 27.09 -37.44
C ASP A 332 23.52 26.08 -38.58
N THR A 333 23.38 26.57 -39.81
CA THR A 333 23.45 25.71 -41.00
C THR A 333 24.80 25.02 -41.15
N TRP A 334 25.87 25.58 -40.58
CA TRP A 334 27.21 24.97 -40.66
C TRP A 334 27.31 23.71 -39.78
N LEU A 335 26.71 23.71 -38.59
CA LEU A 335 26.63 22.48 -37.79
C LEU A 335 25.64 21.50 -38.40
N ASP A 336 24.46 21.98 -38.75
CA ASP A 336 23.29 21.17 -39.01
C ASP A 336 23.35 20.43 -40.35
N MET A 337 23.77 21.12 -41.42
CA MET A 337 23.59 20.68 -42.80
C MET A 337 24.74 19.79 -43.29
N ASP A 338 24.44 18.96 -44.30
CA ASP A 338 25.38 17.98 -44.87
C ASP A 338 26.57 18.62 -45.61
N ASP A 339 26.46 19.87 -46.05
CA ASP A 339 27.55 20.65 -46.65
C ASP A 339 28.46 21.33 -45.60
N GLY A 340 28.09 21.23 -44.33
CA GLY A 340 28.87 21.63 -43.17
C GLY A 340 29.42 20.44 -42.38
N LEU A 341 29.04 20.33 -41.10
CA LEU A 341 29.42 19.23 -40.21
C LEU A 341 28.41 18.09 -40.16
N ALA A 342 27.25 18.20 -40.81
CA ALA A 342 26.23 17.15 -40.89
C ALA A 342 25.77 16.61 -39.52
N PHE A 343 25.65 17.46 -38.49
CA PHE A 343 25.29 17.02 -37.14
C PHE A 343 23.89 16.42 -37.06
N ILE A 344 22.94 16.88 -37.88
CA ILE A 344 21.64 16.25 -37.99
C ILE A 344 21.81 14.79 -38.44
N SER A 345 22.44 14.57 -39.59
CA SER A 345 22.64 13.24 -40.17
C SER A 345 23.42 12.31 -39.22
N GLN A 346 24.45 12.82 -38.54
CA GLN A 346 25.22 12.07 -37.54
C GLN A 346 24.40 11.69 -36.30
N THR A 347 23.52 12.58 -35.84
CA THR A 347 22.67 12.34 -34.67
C THR A 347 21.58 11.33 -35.01
N ILE A 348 20.94 11.46 -36.18
CA ILE A 348 19.97 10.48 -36.69
C ILE A 348 20.61 9.09 -36.83
N ALA A 349 21.88 9.02 -37.23
CA ALA A 349 22.62 7.75 -37.30
C ALA A 349 22.79 7.04 -35.94
N LEU A 350 22.62 7.73 -34.79
CA LEU A 350 22.65 7.09 -33.48
C LEU A 350 21.54 6.05 -33.29
N LYS A 351 20.43 6.16 -34.03
CA LYS A 351 19.36 5.14 -34.08
C LYS A 351 19.88 3.79 -34.58
N GLN A 352 21.00 3.75 -35.31
CA GLN A 352 21.62 2.48 -35.71
C GLN A 352 22.23 1.73 -34.52
N ARG A 353 22.66 2.46 -33.47
CA ARG A 353 23.18 1.89 -32.21
C ARG A 353 22.06 1.62 -31.19
N ASN A 354 21.02 2.44 -31.18
CA ASN A 354 19.80 2.22 -30.38
C ASN A 354 18.55 2.39 -31.26
N PRO A 355 18.00 1.31 -31.84
CA PRO A 355 16.83 1.38 -32.73
C PRO A 355 15.55 1.92 -32.09
N ASN A 356 15.46 1.93 -30.75
CA ASN A 356 14.31 2.45 -30.01
C ASN A 356 14.44 3.95 -29.70
N LEU A 357 15.59 4.56 -30.00
CA LEU A 357 15.86 5.97 -29.75
C LEU A 357 15.00 6.87 -30.62
N LYS A 358 14.37 7.86 -29.98
CA LYS A 358 13.65 8.94 -30.64
C LYS A 358 14.49 10.21 -30.67
N ILE A 359 14.44 10.95 -31.76
CA ILE A 359 15.21 12.19 -31.94
C ILE A 359 14.26 13.27 -32.41
N LEU A 360 14.10 14.30 -31.60
CA LEU A 360 13.17 15.40 -31.81
C LEU A 360 13.93 16.65 -32.23
N ALA A 361 13.36 17.38 -33.19
CA ALA A 361 13.81 18.72 -33.49
C ALA A 361 13.23 19.68 -32.45
N VAL A 362 14.06 20.49 -31.78
CA VAL A 362 13.57 21.48 -30.82
C VAL A 362 13.61 22.86 -31.43
N VAL A 363 12.48 23.57 -31.44
CA VAL A 363 12.38 24.93 -31.98
C VAL A 363 12.02 25.91 -30.87
N GLY A 364 12.76 27.03 -30.80
CA GLY A 364 12.61 27.99 -29.71
C GLY A 364 13.88 28.16 -28.89
N GLY A 365 13.71 28.10 -27.57
CA GLY A 365 14.74 28.37 -26.58
C GLY A 365 14.88 29.85 -26.23
N TRP A 366 15.47 30.11 -25.07
CA TRP A 366 15.62 31.43 -24.46
C TRP A 366 16.01 32.56 -25.43
N ASN A 367 17.01 32.33 -26.29
CA ASN A 367 17.61 33.35 -27.17
C ASN A 367 16.78 33.70 -28.41
N GLU A 368 15.83 32.85 -28.83
CA GLU A 368 14.95 33.18 -29.96
C GLU A 368 13.89 34.25 -29.58
N GLY A 369 13.61 34.40 -28.29
CA GLY A 369 12.65 35.37 -27.74
C GLY A 369 11.19 34.96 -27.97
N SER A 370 10.24 35.75 -27.45
CA SER A 370 8.81 35.40 -27.50
C SER A 370 8.03 36.14 -28.61
N THR A 371 8.48 37.32 -29.05
CA THR A 371 7.72 38.18 -29.98
C THR A 371 7.41 37.52 -31.33
N LYS A 372 8.38 36.82 -31.94
CA LYS A 372 8.17 36.12 -33.22
C LYS A 372 7.15 34.96 -33.08
N TYR A 373 7.18 34.26 -31.95
CA TYR A 373 6.29 33.14 -31.66
C TYR A 373 4.87 33.61 -31.40
N SER A 374 4.70 34.69 -30.62
CA SER A 374 3.42 35.35 -30.42
C SER A 374 2.79 35.79 -31.76
N ALA A 375 3.57 36.44 -32.62
CA ALA A 375 3.12 36.86 -33.94
C ALA A 375 2.76 35.68 -34.86
N MET A 376 3.49 34.57 -34.78
CA MET A 376 3.20 33.35 -35.55
C MET A 376 1.93 32.67 -35.03
N ALA A 377 1.79 32.50 -33.72
CA ALA A 377 0.65 31.84 -33.10
C ALA A 377 -0.66 32.63 -33.30
N ALA A 378 -0.61 33.96 -33.36
CA ALA A 378 -1.79 34.81 -33.58
C ALA A 378 -2.34 34.78 -35.01
N ASP A 379 -1.52 34.45 -36.03
CA ASP A 379 -1.90 34.51 -37.44
C ASP A 379 -2.09 33.10 -38.04
N PRO A 380 -3.32 32.70 -38.43
CA PRO A 380 -3.58 31.38 -39.02
C PRO A 380 -2.72 31.05 -40.25
N THR A 381 -2.35 32.06 -41.04
CA THR A 381 -1.49 31.86 -42.23
C THR A 381 -0.07 31.53 -41.81
N LYS A 382 0.44 32.20 -40.78
CA LYS A 382 1.78 31.93 -40.24
C LYS A 382 1.82 30.61 -39.49
N ARG A 383 0.78 30.25 -38.74
CA ARG A 383 0.66 28.90 -38.14
C ARG A 383 0.68 27.81 -39.20
N ALA A 384 -0.11 27.94 -40.26
CA ALA A 384 -0.11 26.98 -41.36
C ALA A 384 1.27 26.88 -42.06
N THR A 385 1.95 28.01 -42.23
CA THR A 385 3.32 28.05 -42.78
C THR A 385 4.30 27.35 -41.84
N PHE A 386 4.21 27.60 -40.53
CA PHE A 386 5.03 26.94 -39.52
C PHE A 386 4.82 25.43 -39.51
N VAL A 387 3.56 24.97 -39.42
CA VAL A 387 3.21 23.55 -39.39
C VAL A 387 3.71 22.83 -40.64
N SER A 388 3.49 23.42 -41.83
CA SER A 388 3.91 22.79 -43.11
C SER A 388 5.42 22.76 -43.30
N THR A 389 6.14 23.85 -43.00
CA THR A 389 7.61 23.89 -43.12
C THR A 389 8.30 23.01 -42.08
N THR A 390 7.76 22.93 -40.87
CA THR A 390 8.25 22.02 -39.82
C THR A 390 8.08 20.56 -40.23
N LEU A 391 6.90 20.17 -40.73
CA LEU A 391 6.67 18.81 -41.22
C LEU A 391 7.65 18.43 -42.34
N ALA A 392 7.83 19.34 -43.31
CA ALA A 392 8.77 19.12 -44.42
C ALA A 392 10.19 18.91 -43.91
N PHE A 393 10.64 19.71 -42.94
CA PHE A 393 11.97 19.58 -42.34
C PHE A 393 12.13 18.25 -41.58
N ILE A 394 11.16 17.89 -40.72
CA ILE A 394 11.17 16.64 -39.96
C ILE A 394 11.26 15.44 -40.89
N GLN A 395 10.45 15.40 -41.95
CA GLN A 395 10.45 14.31 -42.93
C GLN A 395 11.73 14.25 -43.75
N GLN A 396 12.27 15.40 -44.15
CA GLN A 396 13.49 15.48 -44.94
C GLN A 396 14.68 14.87 -44.19
N TYR A 397 14.80 15.16 -42.89
CA TYR A 397 15.96 14.78 -42.10
C TYR A 397 15.74 13.55 -41.19
N GLY A 398 14.51 13.05 -41.07
CA GLY A 398 14.22 11.81 -40.35
C GLY A 398 14.10 11.95 -38.83
N PHE A 399 13.70 13.13 -38.35
CA PHE A 399 13.30 13.34 -36.95
C PHE A 399 12.02 12.57 -36.64
N ASP A 400 11.82 12.17 -35.38
CA ASP A 400 10.61 11.46 -34.94
C ASP A 400 9.49 12.41 -34.47
N GLY A 401 9.75 13.72 -34.45
CA GLY A 401 8.79 14.68 -33.96
C GLY A 401 9.40 16.05 -33.67
N LEU A 402 8.62 16.87 -32.98
CA LEU A 402 8.93 18.25 -32.61
C LEU A 402 8.83 18.41 -31.09
N ASP A 403 9.75 19.17 -30.51
CA ASP A 403 9.60 19.76 -29.19
C ASP A 403 9.56 21.29 -29.34
N LEU A 404 8.49 21.94 -28.88
CA LEU A 404 8.33 23.40 -28.99
C LEU A 404 8.68 24.05 -27.64
N ASP A 405 9.74 24.83 -27.64
CA ASP A 405 10.27 25.53 -26.47
C ASP A 405 10.02 27.05 -26.60
N TRP A 406 8.76 27.45 -26.50
CA TRP A 406 8.38 28.86 -26.55
C TRP A 406 8.45 29.46 -25.14
N GLU A 407 9.44 30.33 -24.92
CA GLU A 407 9.69 30.97 -23.62
C GLU A 407 9.36 32.48 -23.60
N TYR A 408 8.20 32.94 -23.11
CA TYR A 408 6.99 32.18 -22.80
C TYR A 408 5.77 32.86 -23.42
N PRO A 409 4.69 32.13 -23.80
CA PRO A 409 3.42 32.72 -24.23
C PRO A 409 2.95 33.81 -23.27
N GLY A 410 2.58 34.99 -23.77
CA GLY A 410 2.10 36.10 -22.94
C GLY A 410 3.19 36.84 -22.14
N GLN A 411 4.46 36.47 -22.33
CA GLN A 411 5.60 37.06 -21.64
C GLN A 411 6.70 37.46 -22.64
N ARG A 412 7.71 38.22 -22.19
CA ARG A 412 8.90 38.60 -23.00
C ARG A 412 8.57 39.20 -24.37
N GLY A 413 7.53 40.04 -24.43
CA GLY A 413 7.05 40.67 -25.67
C GLY A 413 5.93 39.92 -26.38
N GLY A 414 5.34 38.91 -25.74
CA GLY A 414 4.08 38.25 -26.15
C GLY A 414 2.81 38.97 -25.66
N SER A 415 1.65 38.41 -25.99
CA SER A 415 0.32 38.95 -25.70
C SER A 415 -0.52 38.00 -24.84
N GLU A 416 -1.51 38.51 -24.08
CA GLU A 416 -2.41 37.64 -23.29
C GLU A 416 -3.15 36.60 -24.15
N ALA A 417 -3.43 36.93 -25.42
CA ALA A 417 -4.06 36.03 -26.38
C ALA A 417 -3.18 34.81 -26.72
N ASP A 418 -1.87 34.87 -26.43
CA ASP A 418 -0.94 33.77 -26.67
C ASP A 418 -1.37 32.50 -25.92
N ARG A 419 -2.02 32.62 -24.76
CA ARG A 419 -2.53 31.47 -23.99
C ARG A 419 -3.50 30.61 -24.79
N GLU A 420 -4.43 31.23 -25.52
CA GLU A 420 -5.41 30.54 -26.38
C GLU A 420 -4.82 30.19 -27.75
N ASN A 421 -3.99 31.08 -28.30
CA ASN A 421 -3.32 30.85 -29.58
C ASN A 421 -2.37 29.65 -29.50
N PHE A 422 -1.74 29.43 -28.35
CA PHE A 422 -0.85 28.30 -28.13
C PHE A 422 -1.61 26.97 -28.15
N VAL A 423 -2.79 26.89 -27.53
CA VAL A 423 -3.69 25.72 -27.66
C VAL A 423 -4.04 25.46 -29.13
N THR A 424 -4.41 26.52 -29.86
CA THR A 424 -4.77 26.43 -31.28
C THR A 424 -3.61 25.91 -32.13
N LEU A 425 -2.41 26.44 -31.91
CA LEU A 425 -1.19 26.01 -32.59
C LEU A 425 -0.89 24.53 -32.31
N LEU A 426 -0.92 24.10 -31.05
CA LEU A 426 -0.65 22.71 -30.68
C LEU A 426 -1.66 21.74 -31.29
N ARG A 427 -2.95 22.12 -31.34
CA ARG A 427 -3.98 21.34 -32.03
C ARG A 427 -3.67 21.17 -33.53
N GLU A 428 -3.33 22.27 -34.22
CA GLU A 428 -3.03 22.25 -35.67
C GLU A 428 -1.78 21.41 -35.98
N ILE A 429 -0.74 21.47 -35.12
CA ILE A 429 0.44 20.60 -35.23
C ILE A 429 0.03 19.13 -35.03
N LYS A 430 -0.72 18.84 -33.97
CA LYS A 430 -1.15 17.48 -33.62
C LYS A 430 -1.98 16.81 -34.71
N GLU A 431 -2.97 17.52 -35.26
CA GLU A 431 -3.81 17.05 -36.38
C GLU A 431 -2.99 16.70 -37.62
N THR A 432 -1.88 17.41 -37.84
CA THR A 432 -0.94 17.15 -38.93
C THR A 432 -0.03 15.95 -38.60
N PHE A 433 0.55 15.93 -37.40
CA PHE A 433 1.56 14.94 -36.98
C PHE A 433 0.98 13.54 -36.79
N ASP A 434 -0.28 13.43 -36.36
CA ASP A 434 -0.99 12.16 -36.20
C ASP A 434 -1.06 11.34 -37.49
N GLN A 435 -1.08 12.01 -38.64
CA GLN A 435 -1.12 11.35 -39.95
C GLN A 435 0.20 10.63 -40.27
N TYR A 436 1.28 10.97 -39.57
CA TYR A 436 2.63 10.46 -39.80
C TYR A 436 3.21 9.72 -38.60
N GLY A 437 2.48 9.65 -37.48
CA GLY A 437 2.95 9.03 -36.24
C GLY A 437 4.13 9.77 -35.61
N LEU A 438 4.18 11.10 -35.77
CA LEU A 438 5.20 11.97 -35.20
C LEU A 438 4.82 12.41 -33.78
N GLU A 439 5.83 12.57 -32.92
CA GLU A 439 5.64 13.03 -31.54
C GLU A 439 5.62 14.56 -31.43
N LEU A 440 4.88 15.06 -30.43
CA LEU A 440 4.83 16.48 -30.09
C LEU A 440 5.07 16.67 -28.59
N GLY A 441 6.25 17.19 -28.26
CA GLY A 441 6.62 17.67 -26.93
C GLY A 441 6.53 19.19 -26.83
N ILE A 442 6.52 19.70 -25.60
CA ILE A 442 6.80 21.10 -25.30
C ILE A 442 7.71 21.22 -24.08
N ALA A 443 8.47 22.30 -24.00
CA ALA A 443 9.11 22.76 -22.77
C ALA A 443 8.32 23.94 -22.18
N VAL A 444 8.12 23.92 -20.85
CA VAL A 444 7.21 24.87 -20.16
C VAL A 444 7.82 25.42 -18.89
N GLY A 445 7.46 26.66 -18.57
CA GLY A 445 7.81 27.30 -17.30
C GLY A 445 7.21 26.54 -16.11
N ALA A 446 8.04 26.25 -15.10
CA ALA A 446 7.67 25.39 -13.98
C ALA A 446 6.72 26.05 -12.97
N SER A 447 7.05 27.26 -12.52
CA SER A 447 6.36 27.89 -11.39
C SER A 447 4.97 28.42 -11.77
N GLU A 448 4.05 28.43 -10.81
CA GLU A 448 2.70 29.00 -10.95
C GLU A 448 2.74 30.42 -11.54
N LYS A 449 3.68 31.25 -11.09
CA LYS A 449 3.82 32.65 -11.52
C LYS A 449 4.00 32.78 -13.04
N SER A 450 4.69 31.84 -13.67
CA SER A 450 4.87 31.81 -15.12
C SER A 450 3.76 31.02 -15.80
N ALA A 451 3.47 29.82 -15.29
CA ALA A 451 2.53 28.88 -15.92
C ALA A 451 1.09 29.42 -15.99
N SER A 452 0.63 30.14 -14.97
CA SER A 452 -0.72 30.72 -14.91
C SER A 452 -0.97 31.79 -15.98
N ILE A 453 0.09 32.49 -16.42
CA ILE A 453 0.02 33.49 -17.50
C ILE A 453 0.01 32.79 -18.86
N SER A 454 0.85 31.78 -19.02
CA SER A 454 1.19 31.24 -20.33
C SER A 454 0.31 30.09 -20.81
N TYR A 455 -0.32 29.32 -19.91
CA TYR A 455 -0.87 28.02 -20.28
C TYR A 455 -2.32 27.80 -19.83
N ASP A 456 -3.12 27.22 -20.71
CA ASP A 456 -4.32 26.45 -20.36
C ASP A 456 -3.89 24.98 -20.26
N ILE A 457 -3.48 24.57 -19.05
CA ILE A 457 -2.85 23.27 -18.80
C ILE A 457 -3.73 22.08 -19.27
N PRO A 458 -5.04 22.02 -18.95
CA PRO A 458 -5.90 20.96 -19.48
C PRO A 458 -6.02 20.97 -21.00
N ALA A 459 -6.12 22.15 -21.63
CA ALA A 459 -6.31 22.24 -23.08
C ALA A 459 -5.05 21.85 -23.85
N ILE A 460 -3.86 22.34 -23.45
CA ILE A 460 -2.60 21.96 -24.12
C ILE A 460 -2.29 20.47 -23.94
N SER A 461 -2.60 19.90 -22.77
CA SER A 461 -2.33 18.48 -22.46
C SER A 461 -3.03 17.48 -23.39
N GLN A 462 -4.13 17.88 -24.01
CA GLN A 462 -4.87 17.04 -24.97
C GLN A 462 -4.11 16.80 -26.27
N HIS A 463 -3.21 17.71 -26.63
CA HIS A 463 -2.54 17.72 -27.94
C HIS A 463 -1.11 17.16 -27.90
N LEU A 464 -0.59 16.87 -26.72
CA LEU A 464 0.84 16.58 -26.52
C LEU A 464 1.11 15.11 -26.24
N THR A 465 2.27 14.62 -26.67
CA THR A 465 2.82 13.32 -26.26
C THR A 465 3.34 13.41 -24.83
N PHE A 466 4.12 14.44 -24.52
CA PHE A 466 4.68 14.72 -23.20
C PHE A 466 4.95 16.22 -23.00
N ILE A 467 5.20 16.62 -21.76
CA ILE A 467 5.40 18.01 -21.31
C ILE A 467 6.67 18.05 -20.45
N ASN A 468 7.73 18.69 -20.93
CA ASN A 468 8.96 18.89 -20.16
C ASN A 468 8.80 20.13 -19.26
N VAL A 469 8.61 19.92 -17.96
CA VAL A 469 8.50 21.02 -16.99
C VAL A 469 9.89 21.45 -16.56
N MET A 470 10.30 22.67 -16.88
CA MET A 470 11.65 23.18 -16.61
C MET A 470 11.84 23.57 -15.14
N THR A 471 11.87 22.55 -14.27
CA THR A 471 12.00 22.69 -12.80
C THR A 471 13.44 22.97 -12.36
N TYR A 472 14.03 24.01 -12.92
CA TYR A 472 15.35 24.58 -12.63
C TYR A 472 15.30 26.09 -12.89
N ASP A 473 16.40 26.80 -12.67
CA ASP A 473 16.50 28.26 -12.84
C ASP A 473 15.58 29.05 -11.90
N PHE A 474 15.29 28.50 -10.72
CA PHE A 474 14.44 29.18 -9.74
C PHE A 474 15.09 30.43 -9.15
N HIS A 475 16.41 30.37 -8.95
CA HIS A 475 17.20 31.49 -8.41
C HIS A 475 18.45 31.74 -9.25
N MET A 476 18.71 33.02 -9.51
CA MET A 476 19.87 33.50 -10.27
C MET A 476 20.53 34.68 -9.56
N ALA A 477 21.76 35.04 -9.96
CA ALA A 477 22.48 36.17 -9.38
C ALA A 477 21.77 37.53 -9.49
N LEU A 478 20.78 37.63 -10.40
CA LEU A 478 19.94 38.82 -10.53
C LEU A 478 18.99 39.04 -9.35
N ASP A 479 18.74 38.02 -8.53
CA ASP A 479 17.93 38.13 -7.32
C ASP A 479 18.65 38.88 -6.20
N GLY A 480 19.97 39.05 -6.32
CA GLY A 480 20.81 39.78 -5.36
C GLY A 480 21.27 38.95 -4.16
N TYR A 481 20.93 37.66 -4.11
CA TYR A 481 21.35 36.72 -3.06
C TYR A 481 21.80 35.37 -3.63
N LEU A 482 22.50 34.58 -2.82
CA LEU A 482 22.96 33.23 -3.13
C LEU A 482 21.77 32.26 -3.17
N GLY A 483 21.39 31.80 -4.35
CA GLY A 483 20.23 30.94 -4.55
C GLY A 483 20.57 29.55 -5.09
N LEU A 484 19.90 28.53 -4.56
CA LEU A 484 19.99 27.16 -5.06
C LEU A 484 19.29 27.07 -6.43
N ASN A 485 19.89 26.40 -7.43
CA ASN A 485 19.32 26.35 -8.79
C ASN A 485 17.93 25.69 -8.85
N ALA A 486 17.78 24.55 -8.16
CA ALA A 486 16.57 23.74 -8.20
C ALA A 486 16.27 23.08 -6.83
N PRO A 487 15.84 23.85 -5.81
CA PRO A 487 15.43 23.33 -4.51
C PRO A 487 14.30 22.30 -4.64
N LEU A 488 14.40 21.18 -3.93
CA LEU A 488 13.38 20.13 -3.95
C LEU A 488 11.97 20.64 -3.55
N PRO A 489 11.80 21.54 -2.56
CA PRO A 489 10.49 22.10 -2.25
C PRO A 489 9.84 22.84 -3.43
N GLU A 490 10.57 23.71 -4.13
CA GLU A 490 10.07 24.49 -5.27
C GLU A 490 9.81 23.62 -6.51
N VAL A 491 10.67 22.61 -6.72
CA VAL A 491 10.46 21.56 -7.73
C VAL A 491 9.16 20.81 -7.44
N THR A 492 8.93 20.43 -6.18
CA THR A 492 7.72 19.71 -5.75
C THR A 492 6.48 20.56 -5.93
N GLU A 493 6.51 21.82 -5.48
CA GLU A 493 5.41 22.78 -5.62
C GLU A 493 5.05 23.00 -7.09
N SER A 494 6.05 23.15 -7.96
CA SER A 494 5.81 23.31 -9.40
C SER A 494 5.13 22.09 -10.01
N ILE A 495 5.62 20.88 -9.73
CA ILE A 495 4.98 19.65 -10.24
C ILE A 495 3.55 19.50 -9.70
N ASP A 496 3.35 19.75 -8.40
CA ASP A 496 2.03 19.65 -7.76
C ASP A 496 1.05 20.73 -8.30
N TYR A 497 1.54 21.91 -8.69
CA TYR A 497 0.76 22.92 -9.40
C TYR A 497 0.27 22.40 -10.75
N TRP A 498 1.16 21.87 -11.59
CA TRP A 498 0.80 21.34 -12.91
C TRP A 498 -0.20 20.18 -12.80
N LEU A 499 0.00 19.27 -11.85
CA LEU A 499 -0.90 18.15 -11.58
C LEU A 499 -2.29 18.61 -11.10
N SER A 500 -2.33 19.51 -10.11
CA SER A 500 -3.59 20.03 -9.56
C SER A 500 -4.40 20.86 -10.57
N HIS A 501 -3.75 21.37 -11.61
CA HIS A 501 -4.37 22.12 -12.70
C HIS A 501 -4.65 21.27 -13.95
N GLY A 502 -4.65 19.94 -13.81
CA GLY A 502 -5.21 19.02 -14.81
C GLY A 502 -4.20 18.47 -15.83
N ALA A 503 -2.90 18.62 -15.61
CA ALA A 503 -1.90 17.90 -16.40
C ALA A 503 -1.94 16.40 -16.09
N PRO A 504 -2.03 15.50 -17.09
CA PRO A 504 -1.94 14.07 -16.87
C PRO A 504 -0.55 13.68 -16.34
N PRO A 505 -0.44 12.96 -15.20
CA PRO A 505 0.85 12.60 -14.62
C PRO A 505 1.78 11.88 -15.60
N GLU A 506 1.24 10.95 -16.39
CA GLU A 506 1.97 10.16 -17.37
C GLU A 506 2.54 10.96 -18.54
N LYS A 507 2.11 12.22 -18.73
CA LYS A 507 2.66 13.14 -19.74
C LYS A 507 3.64 14.15 -19.15
N LEU A 508 3.65 14.36 -17.83
CA LEU A 508 4.59 15.29 -17.19
C LEU A 508 5.98 14.66 -17.06
N ILE A 509 6.99 15.38 -17.54
CA ILE A 509 8.39 15.00 -17.50
C ILE A 509 9.13 16.01 -16.63
N LEU A 510 9.72 15.54 -15.52
CA LEU A 510 10.41 16.41 -14.56
C LEU A 510 11.75 16.87 -15.13
N GLY A 511 11.98 18.18 -15.22
CA GLY A 511 13.22 18.77 -15.73
C GLY A 511 14.31 18.90 -14.68
N ILE A 512 15.55 18.56 -15.03
CA ILE A 512 16.72 18.65 -14.15
C ILE A 512 17.83 19.46 -14.82
N GLY A 513 18.38 20.44 -14.12
CA GLY A 513 19.57 21.15 -14.56
C GLY A 513 20.84 20.34 -14.25
N PHE A 514 21.60 19.92 -15.26
CA PHE A 514 22.94 19.32 -15.10
C PHE A 514 24.05 20.38 -14.99
N TYR A 515 23.66 21.56 -14.51
CA TYR A 515 24.47 22.74 -14.29
C TYR A 515 24.02 23.40 -12.97
N GLY A 516 24.75 24.42 -12.56
CA GLY A 516 24.34 25.30 -11.48
C GLY A 516 24.50 26.76 -11.84
N HIS A 517 23.81 27.62 -11.09
CA HIS A 517 24.01 29.05 -11.14
C HIS A 517 25.08 29.46 -10.14
N SER A 518 26.07 30.23 -10.62
CA SER A 518 27.19 30.71 -9.82
C SER A 518 27.05 32.18 -9.46
N TYR A 519 27.65 32.56 -8.34
CA TYR A 519 27.49 33.86 -7.71
C TYR A 519 28.85 34.35 -7.19
N GLN A 520 29.07 35.65 -7.27
CA GLN A 520 30.12 36.32 -6.52
C GLN A 520 29.55 36.79 -5.18
N MET A 521 30.02 36.20 -4.09
CA MET A 521 29.59 36.52 -2.73
C MET A 521 29.97 37.97 -2.37
N ALA A 522 29.07 38.68 -1.68
CA ALA A 522 29.39 40.00 -1.13
C ALA A 522 30.39 39.91 0.03
N ASP A 523 30.32 38.82 0.81
CA ASP A 523 31.17 38.51 1.94
C ASP A 523 31.41 37.00 1.98
N SER A 524 32.65 36.55 1.74
CA SER A 524 33.01 35.12 1.71
C SER A 524 32.81 34.40 3.04
N SER A 525 32.63 35.13 4.15
CA SER A 525 32.27 34.53 5.45
C SER A 525 30.79 34.17 5.56
N LYS A 526 29.95 34.63 4.61
CA LYS A 526 28.52 34.37 4.54
C LYS A 526 28.19 33.53 3.29
N ASN A 527 28.39 32.23 3.41
CA ASN A 527 28.34 31.28 2.30
C ASN A 527 27.11 30.34 2.33
N TRP A 528 26.08 30.68 3.11
CA TRP A 528 24.81 29.93 3.15
C TRP A 528 23.80 30.49 2.13
N PRO A 529 22.84 29.67 1.64
CA PRO A 529 21.76 30.14 0.79
C PRO A 529 21.00 31.34 1.39
N GLY A 530 20.68 32.34 0.58
CA GLY A 530 20.02 33.58 0.98
C GLY A 530 20.95 34.70 1.45
N ALA A 531 22.28 34.48 1.53
CA ALA A 531 23.23 35.56 1.78
C ALA A 531 23.39 36.49 0.57
N ASP A 532 23.79 37.74 0.78
CA ASP A 532 23.93 38.73 -0.30
C ASP A 532 25.03 38.35 -1.31
N CYS A 533 24.75 38.56 -2.60
CA CYS A 533 25.73 38.48 -3.68
C CYS A 533 25.91 39.85 -4.36
N ILE A 534 27.05 40.06 -5.00
CA ILE A 534 27.32 41.30 -5.77
C ILE A 534 27.16 41.10 -7.28
N GLY A 535 26.79 39.90 -7.71
CA GLY A 535 26.56 39.57 -9.11
C GLY A 535 26.88 38.12 -9.45
N PRO A 536 26.88 37.79 -10.75
CA PRO A 536 27.16 36.44 -11.22
C PRO A 536 28.60 36.01 -10.90
N GLY A 537 28.78 34.72 -10.64
CA GLY A 537 30.10 34.13 -10.45
C GLY A 537 30.95 34.18 -11.72
N SER A 538 32.24 33.95 -11.55
CA SER A 538 33.21 33.96 -12.66
C SER A 538 32.93 32.85 -13.67
N ALA A 539 33.13 33.16 -14.94
CA ALA A 539 32.99 32.20 -16.03
C ALA A 539 33.88 30.96 -15.87
N GLY A 540 33.31 29.79 -16.18
CA GLY A 540 34.02 28.53 -16.26
C GLY A 540 35.00 28.43 -17.43
N ILE A 541 35.92 27.47 -17.36
CA ILE A 541 36.97 27.27 -18.38
C ILE A 541 36.41 26.77 -19.72
N TYR A 542 35.25 26.09 -19.69
CA TYR A 542 34.59 25.46 -20.82
C TYR A 542 33.32 26.19 -21.24
N THR A 543 32.40 26.45 -20.31
CA THR A 543 31.14 27.16 -20.60
C THR A 543 31.38 28.63 -20.95
N ARG A 544 32.39 29.26 -20.33
CA ARG A 544 32.80 30.65 -20.55
C ARG A 544 31.69 31.69 -20.33
N GLU A 545 30.74 31.37 -19.46
CA GLU A 545 29.60 32.21 -19.14
C GLU A 545 29.62 32.57 -17.65
N ASN A 546 29.53 33.88 -17.33
CA ASN A 546 29.45 34.31 -15.94
C ASN A 546 28.11 33.89 -15.36
N GLY A 547 28.11 33.33 -14.15
CA GLY A 547 26.89 32.93 -13.45
C GLY A 547 26.36 31.55 -13.82
N PHE A 548 27.06 30.80 -14.67
CA PHE A 548 26.66 29.46 -15.12
C PHE A 548 27.87 28.53 -15.15
N LEU A 549 27.76 27.33 -14.56
CA LEU A 549 28.77 26.28 -14.68
C LEU A 549 28.09 24.93 -14.92
N GLY A 550 28.56 24.18 -15.91
CA GLY A 550 28.12 22.80 -16.10
C GLY A 550 28.69 21.88 -15.01
N TYR A 551 28.03 20.77 -14.70
CA TYR A 551 28.52 19.81 -13.71
C TYR A 551 29.97 19.36 -13.97
N HIS A 552 30.34 19.14 -15.24
CA HIS A 552 31.73 18.84 -15.66
C HIS A 552 32.76 19.91 -15.27
N GLU A 553 32.36 21.16 -15.02
CA GLU A 553 33.23 22.20 -14.49
C GLU A 553 33.17 22.26 -12.96
N ILE A 554 31.99 22.09 -12.38
CA ILE A 554 31.78 22.11 -10.93
C ILE A 554 32.63 21.02 -10.26
N CYS A 555 32.59 19.80 -10.80
CA CYS A 555 33.26 18.64 -10.22
C CYS A 555 34.80 18.68 -10.35
N LEU A 556 35.35 19.44 -11.31
CA LEU A 556 36.80 19.56 -11.52
C LEU A 556 37.49 20.45 -10.50
N ASN A 557 36.71 21.32 -9.86
CA ASN A 557 37.24 22.33 -8.97
C ASN A 557 37.22 21.82 -7.52
N ASN A 558 38.21 22.26 -6.74
CA ASN A 558 38.32 21.88 -5.33
C ASN A 558 37.45 22.79 -4.44
N TRP A 559 36.14 22.74 -4.63
CA TRP A 559 35.17 23.51 -3.83
C TRP A 559 34.93 22.87 -2.47
N GLN A 560 34.58 23.69 -1.47
CA GLN A 560 33.94 23.17 -0.28
C GLN A 560 32.45 22.97 -0.59
N THR A 561 31.99 21.72 -0.53
CA THR A 561 30.60 21.35 -0.80
C THR A 561 29.81 21.16 0.49
N VAL A 562 28.57 21.65 0.49
CA VAL A 562 27.60 21.45 1.56
C VAL A 562 26.31 20.93 0.93
N PHE A 563 25.72 19.89 1.52
CA PHE A 563 24.40 19.43 1.14
C PHE A 563 23.36 20.08 2.06
N ASP A 564 22.47 20.90 1.48
CA ASP A 564 21.37 21.49 2.21
C ASP A 564 20.22 20.46 2.28
N ALA A 565 20.12 19.77 3.41
CA ALA A 565 19.12 18.73 3.62
C ALA A 565 17.68 19.27 3.69
N GLU A 566 17.48 20.54 4.05
CA GLU A 566 16.16 21.17 4.09
C GLU A 566 15.64 21.42 2.67
N ASN A 567 16.53 21.91 1.81
CA ASN A 567 16.20 22.21 0.41
C ASN A 567 16.47 21.06 -0.57
N GLY A 568 17.04 19.94 -0.10
CA GLY A 568 17.31 18.75 -0.92
C GLY A 568 18.27 19.03 -2.10
N ALA A 569 19.18 19.99 -1.96
CA ALA A 569 20.10 20.39 -3.02
C ALA A 569 21.50 20.74 -2.47
N PRO A 570 22.58 20.44 -3.21
CA PRO A 570 23.91 20.86 -2.83
C PRO A 570 24.20 22.32 -3.24
N TYR A 571 25.09 22.94 -2.47
CA TYR A 571 25.84 24.10 -2.92
C TYR A 571 27.33 23.91 -2.65
N ALA A 572 28.15 24.68 -3.35
CA ALA A 572 29.59 24.67 -3.15
C ALA A 572 30.15 26.09 -3.17
N PHE A 573 31.22 26.35 -2.42
CA PHE A 573 31.92 27.64 -2.45
C PHE A 573 33.46 27.50 -2.41
N SER A 574 34.15 28.50 -2.95
CA SER A 574 35.60 28.65 -2.89
C SER A 574 35.98 30.12 -3.02
N GLY A 575 36.70 30.67 -2.03
CA GLY A 575 37.01 32.10 -1.98
C GLY A 575 35.73 32.93 -1.91
N ASP A 576 35.54 33.84 -2.87
CA ASP A 576 34.34 34.65 -3.04
C ASP A 576 33.34 34.07 -4.07
N GLN A 577 33.58 32.84 -4.57
CA GLN A 577 32.71 32.18 -5.54
C GLN A 577 31.79 31.17 -4.85
N TRP A 578 30.53 31.12 -5.25
CA TRP A 578 29.50 30.22 -4.72
C TRP A 578 28.63 29.66 -5.85
N ILE A 579 28.14 28.44 -5.74
CA ILE A 579 27.25 27.81 -6.74
C ILE A 579 26.22 26.88 -6.09
N GLY A 580 24.96 27.03 -6.50
CA GLY A 580 23.88 26.08 -6.21
C GLY A 580 23.63 25.21 -7.44
N TYR A 581 23.56 23.89 -7.28
CA TYR A 581 23.52 22.93 -8.40
C TYR A 581 22.82 21.62 -8.01
N ASP A 582 22.74 20.66 -8.93
CA ASP A 582 22.31 19.28 -8.65
C ASP A 582 23.49 18.29 -8.64
N ASN A 583 23.48 17.34 -7.72
CA ASN A 583 24.40 16.20 -7.70
C ASN A 583 23.63 14.87 -7.73
N GLN A 584 24.34 13.75 -7.61
CA GLN A 584 23.73 12.42 -7.63
C GLN A 584 22.71 12.22 -6.48
N GLU A 585 22.93 12.84 -5.32
CA GLU A 585 22.05 12.72 -4.17
C GLU A 585 20.73 13.51 -4.39
N SER A 586 20.80 14.77 -4.83
CA SER A 586 19.60 15.56 -5.12
C SER A 586 18.80 14.99 -6.31
N ILE A 587 19.47 14.48 -7.34
CA ILE A 587 18.81 13.77 -8.45
C ILE A 587 18.09 12.52 -7.96
N GLN A 588 18.70 11.74 -7.06
CA GLN A 588 18.03 10.56 -6.49
C GLN A 588 16.73 10.93 -5.76
N MET A 589 16.71 12.06 -5.04
CA MET A 589 15.50 12.59 -4.39
C MET A 589 14.46 13.04 -5.42
N LYS A 590 14.87 13.74 -6.48
CA LYS A 590 13.97 14.16 -7.57
C LYS A 590 13.40 12.97 -8.35
N MET A 591 14.15 11.88 -8.49
CA MET A 591 13.63 10.64 -9.08
C MET A 591 12.63 9.91 -8.17
N GLN A 592 12.76 10.04 -6.85
CA GLN A 592 11.71 9.60 -5.93
C GLN A 592 10.45 10.46 -6.10
N LEU A 593 10.57 11.76 -6.39
CA LEU A 593 9.43 12.61 -6.72
C LEU A 593 8.73 12.12 -8.01
N VAL A 594 9.49 11.83 -9.07
CA VAL A 594 8.99 11.23 -10.33
C VAL A 594 8.16 9.97 -10.05
N GLU A 595 8.68 9.05 -9.25
CA GLU A 595 7.97 7.83 -8.89
C GLU A 595 6.75 8.09 -7.99
N SER A 596 6.88 8.95 -6.98
CA SER A 596 5.81 9.25 -6.02
C SER A 596 4.60 9.95 -6.65
N ARG A 597 4.81 10.73 -7.71
CA ARG A 597 3.77 11.44 -8.47
C ARG A 597 3.37 10.71 -9.75
N ASN A 598 3.93 9.52 -9.99
CA ASN A 598 3.70 8.71 -11.19
C ASN A 598 3.91 9.50 -12.50
N LEU A 599 4.96 10.33 -12.54
CA LEU A 599 5.28 11.15 -13.70
C LEU A 599 5.73 10.29 -14.89
N GLY A 600 5.53 10.79 -16.12
CA GLY A 600 5.90 10.09 -17.37
C GLY A 600 7.40 9.81 -17.52
N GLY A 601 8.24 10.57 -16.82
CA GLY A 601 9.68 10.39 -16.83
C GLY A 601 10.44 11.63 -16.36
N ALA A 602 11.67 11.78 -16.83
CA ALA A 602 12.53 12.90 -16.53
C ALA A 602 13.25 13.42 -17.79
N MET A 603 13.52 14.72 -17.78
CA MET A 603 14.27 15.46 -18.78
C MET A 603 15.44 16.12 -18.05
N MET A 604 16.50 16.39 -18.78
CA MET A 604 17.63 17.14 -18.28
C MET A 604 18.06 18.16 -19.31
N TRP A 605 18.37 19.35 -18.80
CA TRP A 605 19.11 20.39 -19.49
C TRP A 605 20.48 20.51 -18.84
N SER A 606 21.58 20.11 -19.48
CA SER A 606 21.66 19.42 -20.77
C SER A 606 22.77 18.37 -20.75
N ILE A 607 22.74 17.39 -21.65
CA ILE A 607 23.62 16.22 -21.60
C ILE A 607 25.11 16.58 -21.67
N GLU A 608 25.47 17.65 -22.40
CA GLU A 608 26.86 18.10 -22.52
C GLU A 608 27.39 18.81 -21.28
N THR A 609 26.52 19.10 -20.30
CA THR A 609 26.92 19.72 -19.03
C THR A 609 27.25 18.68 -17.95
N ASP A 610 26.87 17.41 -18.15
CA ASP A 610 27.32 16.29 -17.33
C ASP A 610 28.82 16.00 -17.55
N ASP A 611 29.44 15.20 -16.67
CA ASP A 611 30.82 14.74 -16.88
C ASP A 611 30.90 13.64 -17.95
N PHE A 612 30.65 14.00 -19.21
CA PHE A 612 30.63 13.07 -20.34
C PHE A 612 32.00 12.49 -20.69
N ARG A 613 33.08 13.14 -20.24
CA ARG A 613 34.48 12.69 -20.41
C ARG A 613 34.98 11.82 -19.25
N GLY A 614 34.30 11.85 -18.10
CA GLY A 614 34.73 11.12 -16.90
C GLY A 614 35.98 11.72 -16.26
N LEU A 615 36.14 13.04 -16.31
CA LEU A 615 37.31 13.72 -15.74
C LEU A 615 37.28 13.77 -14.22
N CYS A 616 36.08 13.72 -13.63
CA CYS A 616 35.84 13.74 -12.20
C CYS A 616 35.50 12.35 -11.63
N GLY A 617 35.31 11.34 -12.49
CA GLY A 617 34.91 10.00 -12.07
C GLY A 617 34.39 9.11 -13.21
N GLU A 618 33.19 8.56 -13.05
CA GLU A 618 32.53 7.84 -14.14
C GLU A 618 32.00 8.81 -15.20
N THR A 619 31.90 8.39 -16.46
CA THR A 619 31.23 9.19 -17.49
C THR A 619 29.74 9.29 -17.19
N TYR A 620 29.12 10.43 -17.51
CA TYR A 620 27.68 10.65 -17.35
C TYR A 620 27.13 10.33 -15.94
N PRO A 621 27.78 10.78 -14.86
CA PRO A 621 27.42 10.38 -13.50
C PRO A 621 25.99 10.81 -13.14
N LEU A 622 25.54 11.99 -13.56
CA LEU A 622 24.20 12.49 -13.27
C LEU A 622 23.14 11.71 -14.09
N LEU A 623 23.35 11.53 -15.39
CA LEU A 623 22.45 10.77 -16.26
C LEU A 623 22.34 9.30 -15.84
N LYS A 624 23.45 8.66 -15.47
CA LYS A 624 23.44 7.28 -14.96
C LYS A 624 22.71 7.17 -13.63
N THR A 625 22.79 8.20 -12.78
CA THR A 625 22.03 8.24 -11.53
C THR A 625 20.54 8.30 -11.80
N MET A 626 20.12 9.19 -12.71
CA MET A 626 18.74 9.28 -13.17
C MET A 626 18.23 7.95 -13.74
N ASN A 627 19.02 7.29 -14.60
CA ASN A 627 18.69 5.98 -15.17
C ASN A 627 18.54 4.88 -14.10
N ARG A 628 19.51 4.77 -13.17
CA ARG A 628 19.49 3.76 -12.09
C ARG A 628 18.26 3.94 -11.19
N ALA A 629 17.94 5.20 -10.84
CA ALA A 629 16.82 5.53 -9.99
C ALA A 629 15.46 5.19 -10.63
N LEU A 630 15.36 5.30 -11.96
CA LEU A 630 14.18 4.90 -12.73
C LEU A 630 14.20 3.41 -13.17
N GLY A 631 15.08 2.60 -12.56
CA GLY A 631 15.10 1.15 -12.75
C GLY A 631 15.73 0.65 -14.05
N LYS A 632 16.48 1.48 -14.78
CA LYS A 632 17.23 1.07 -15.98
C LYS A 632 18.59 0.49 -15.61
N ASP A 633 18.92 -0.66 -16.19
CA ASP A 633 20.22 -1.31 -16.01
C ASP A 633 21.28 -0.62 -16.87
N VAL A 634 22.13 0.19 -16.24
CA VAL A 634 23.27 0.87 -16.87
C VAL A 634 24.61 0.18 -16.59
N SER A 635 24.60 -1.08 -16.14
CA SER A 635 25.81 -1.84 -15.84
C SER A 635 26.44 -2.46 -17.11
N GLY A 636 26.95 -1.61 -18.02
CA GLY A 636 27.49 -2.11 -19.30
C GLY A 636 28.41 -1.19 -20.13
N GLY A 637 28.79 0.00 -19.65
CA GLY A 637 29.57 0.97 -20.46
C GLY A 637 31.10 0.87 -20.35
N GLY A 638 31.66 -0.30 -20.02
CA GLY A 638 33.11 -0.53 -19.95
C GLY A 638 33.59 -1.40 -21.11
N GLY A 639 33.60 -0.85 -22.32
CA GLY A 639 34.09 -1.53 -23.52
C GLY A 639 35.60 -1.78 -23.46
N SER A 640 35.96 -3.02 -23.14
CA SER A 640 37.31 -3.59 -23.32
C SER A 640 37.63 -3.70 -24.82
N GLY A 641 38.62 -2.92 -25.27
CA GLY A 641 39.41 -3.23 -26.47
C GLY A 641 40.64 -4.03 -26.04
N GLY A 642 40.64 -5.33 -26.33
CA GLY A 642 41.54 -6.31 -25.72
C GLY A 642 43.01 -6.30 -26.19
N GLY A 643 43.85 -6.94 -25.38
CA GLY A 643 45.17 -7.43 -25.80
C GLY A 643 46.13 -7.78 -24.66
N GLY A 644 46.17 -9.06 -24.26
CA GLY A 644 47.41 -9.73 -23.82
C GLY A 644 47.82 -9.68 -22.35
N SER A 645 47.77 -10.84 -21.69
CA SER A 645 48.36 -11.11 -20.38
C SER A 645 49.89 -11.31 -20.48
N ALA A 646 50.67 -10.59 -19.66
CA ALA A 646 51.92 -11.06 -19.03
C ALA A 646 52.46 -10.04 -18.00
N THR A 647 52.57 -10.43 -16.74
CA THR A 647 53.55 -9.90 -15.76
C THR A 647 54.85 -10.73 -15.89
N PRO A 648 56.08 -10.33 -15.44
CA PRO A 648 56.36 -9.52 -14.25
C PRO A 648 57.62 -8.61 -14.22
N SER A 649 57.69 -7.78 -13.17
CA SER A 649 58.86 -7.43 -12.32
C SER A 649 59.93 -6.36 -12.69
N SER A 650 60.01 -5.39 -11.76
CA SER A 650 61.19 -4.93 -10.99
C SER A 650 62.04 -3.72 -11.44
N THR A 651 62.26 -2.85 -10.43
CA THR A 651 63.47 -2.03 -10.13
C THR A 651 63.80 -0.86 -11.07
N ALA A 652 64.24 0.33 -10.63
CA ALA A 652 64.73 0.82 -9.34
C ALA A 652 64.65 2.36 -9.28
N ALA A 653 64.56 2.93 -8.08
CA ALA A 653 65.09 4.27 -7.78
C ALA A 653 66.62 4.19 -7.66
N PRO A 654 67.39 5.29 -7.84
CA PRO A 654 67.81 6.13 -6.69
C PRO A 654 68.06 7.60 -7.14
N THR A 655 68.39 8.64 -6.34
CA THR A 655 69.06 8.78 -5.05
C THR A 655 68.92 10.23 -4.54
N ALA A 656 68.76 10.35 -3.22
CA ALA A 656 69.40 11.29 -2.26
C ALA A 656 69.33 12.83 -2.36
N ALA A 657 68.86 13.38 -1.22
CA ALA A 657 69.05 14.71 -0.61
C ALA A 657 70.49 14.89 -0.04
N PRO A 658 70.80 15.64 1.06
CA PRO A 658 70.22 16.79 1.80
C PRO A 658 71.30 17.83 2.25
N THR A 659 70.98 18.87 3.06
CA THR A 659 71.65 19.29 4.34
C THR A 659 71.22 20.71 4.81
N THR A 660 70.50 20.89 5.95
CA THR A 660 70.88 21.12 7.40
C THR A 660 71.34 22.56 7.74
N ALA A 661 71.14 23.19 8.91
CA ALA A 661 70.76 22.86 10.31
C ALA A 661 70.14 24.14 10.96
N THR A 662 69.58 24.24 12.19
CA THR A 662 70.05 23.75 13.51
C THR A 662 68.96 23.96 14.60
N THR A 663 68.92 23.06 15.59
CA THR A 663 68.17 23.07 16.88
C THR A 663 69.11 23.52 18.04
N PRO A 664 68.69 23.77 19.33
CA PRO A 664 68.13 22.74 20.25
C PRO A 664 67.19 23.18 21.42
N GLY A 665 66.34 22.24 21.89
CA GLY A 665 66.20 21.94 23.34
C GLY A 665 64.80 21.97 24.01
N GLY A 666 64.23 20.78 24.29
CA GLY A 666 63.63 20.45 25.61
C GLY A 666 62.13 20.09 25.73
N GLY A 667 61.80 18.81 25.97
CA GLY A 667 60.84 18.40 27.02
C GLY A 667 59.42 17.87 26.66
N SER A 668 59.27 16.54 26.69
CA SER A 668 58.13 15.74 27.25
C SER A 668 56.71 15.75 26.64
N GLY A 669 56.30 14.57 26.11
CA GLY A 669 55.06 13.86 26.50
C GLY A 669 53.76 14.06 25.68
N GLY A 670 53.18 12.94 25.22
CA GLY A 670 51.72 12.78 25.05
C GLY A 670 51.16 12.90 23.64
N ASN A 671 50.50 11.83 23.18
CA ASN A 671 49.87 11.69 21.87
C ASN A 671 48.34 11.84 22.01
N GLY A 672 47.71 12.61 21.12
CA GLY A 672 46.32 12.46 20.66
C GLY A 672 45.17 13.01 21.52
N GLY A 673 44.57 14.11 21.07
CA GLY A 673 43.26 14.60 21.52
C GLY A 673 42.74 15.75 20.65
N ILE A 674 41.65 15.48 19.92
CA ILE A 674 40.85 16.43 19.12
C ILE A 674 40.03 17.32 20.06
N GLY A 675 39.92 18.62 19.78
CA GLY A 675 38.91 19.55 20.32
C GLY A 675 38.92 20.84 19.48
N GLY A 676 37.83 21.56 19.25
CA GLY A 676 36.41 21.43 19.61
C GLY A 676 35.68 22.69 19.10
N GLU A 677 34.40 22.58 18.73
CA GLU A 677 33.49 23.75 18.64
C GLU A 677 33.21 24.23 20.07
N GLY A 678 33.49 25.51 20.34
CA GLY A 678 33.51 26.07 21.69
C GLY A 678 32.14 26.46 22.23
N CYS A 679 31.90 26.09 23.49
CA CYS A 679 30.84 26.65 24.33
C CYS A 679 31.07 28.14 24.58
N SER A 680 30.07 28.99 24.35
CA SER A 680 30.17 30.45 24.54
C SER A 680 29.70 30.95 25.90
N THR A 681 28.85 30.21 26.62
CA THR A 681 28.36 30.55 27.97
C THR A 681 28.26 29.30 28.83
N ASP A 682 28.72 29.37 30.09
CA ASP A 682 28.59 28.27 31.03
C ASP A 682 27.12 28.07 31.44
N GLY A 683 26.64 26.82 31.40
CA GLY A 683 25.24 26.51 31.63
C GLY A 683 24.85 25.14 31.08
N TYR A 684 23.59 24.75 31.30
CA TYR A 684 23.04 23.51 30.76
C TYR A 684 22.00 23.85 29.68
N PHE A 685 22.11 23.20 28.54
CA PHE A 685 21.37 23.55 27.34
C PHE A 685 20.76 22.32 26.68
N TRP A 686 19.60 22.49 26.06
CA TRP A 686 18.94 21.48 25.24
C TRP A 686 19.78 21.06 24.05
N ARG A 687 19.70 19.79 23.67
CA ARG A 687 20.33 19.26 22.46
C ARG A 687 19.29 18.85 21.42
N ASP A 688 19.39 19.43 20.21
CA ASP A 688 18.77 18.94 18.97
C ASP A 688 17.25 18.62 19.07
N ASN A 689 16.46 19.52 19.68
CA ASN A 689 15.00 19.35 19.92
C ASN A 689 14.61 18.04 20.63
N ASN A 690 15.57 17.33 21.22
CA ASN A 690 15.35 16.08 21.91
C ASN A 690 15.34 16.33 23.41
N CYS A 691 14.16 16.14 24.01
CA CYS A 691 13.97 16.50 25.40
C CYS A 691 14.65 15.59 26.42
N ASN A 692 15.28 14.51 25.98
CA ASN A 692 16.04 13.62 26.84
C ASN A 692 17.55 13.91 26.79
N LEU A 693 18.00 14.74 25.84
CA LEU A 693 19.41 15.08 25.64
C LEU A 693 19.69 16.54 26.01
N PHE A 694 20.78 16.74 26.76
CA PHE A 694 21.26 18.07 27.11
C PHE A 694 22.79 18.10 27.14
N TYR A 695 23.38 19.28 27.11
CA TYR A 695 24.82 19.43 27.32
C TYR A 695 25.09 20.52 28.34
N GLN A 696 26.11 20.33 29.15
CA GLN A 696 26.69 21.37 29.99
C GLN A 696 27.86 22.01 29.27
N CYS A 697 27.86 23.33 29.20
CA CYS A 697 29.05 24.12 28.95
C CYS A 697 29.67 24.52 30.30
N SER A 698 30.94 24.22 30.50
CA SER A 698 31.71 24.66 31.67
C SER A 698 33.14 25.01 31.26
N ASN A 699 33.56 26.25 31.49
CA ASN A 699 34.84 26.81 31.09
C ASN A 699 35.17 26.62 29.59
N GLY A 700 34.17 26.79 28.72
CA GLY A 700 34.34 26.65 27.27
C GLY A 700 34.42 25.20 26.77
N VAL A 701 34.24 24.21 27.65
CA VAL A 701 34.23 22.78 27.32
C VAL A 701 32.81 22.24 27.42
N ARG A 702 32.35 21.56 26.36
CA ARG A 702 31.05 20.90 26.29
C ARG A 702 31.13 19.50 26.89
N TYR A 703 30.15 19.19 27.72
CA TYR A 703 29.93 17.88 28.32
C TYR A 703 28.48 17.46 28.01
N ASP A 704 28.30 16.46 27.15
CA ASP A 704 26.96 15.96 26.80
C ASP A 704 26.43 14.98 27.86
N PHE A 705 25.15 15.08 28.15
CA PHE A 705 24.44 14.29 29.14
C PHE A 705 23.08 13.84 28.59
N GLU A 706 22.63 12.71 29.12
CA GLU A 706 21.33 12.12 28.80
C GLU A 706 20.56 11.93 30.09
N CYS A 707 19.27 12.26 30.09
CA CYS A 707 18.42 12.04 31.23
C CYS A 707 18.07 10.55 31.37
N GLY A 708 17.97 10.07 32.62
CA GLY A 708 17.55 8.70 32.89
C GLY A 708 16.20 8.38 32.22
N ALA A 709 16.02 7.13 31.78
CA ALA A 709 14.86 6.70 30.99
C ALA A 709 13.52 7.24 31.54
N GLY A 710 12.75 7.92 30.69
CA GLY A 710 11.46 8.53 31.04
C GLY A 710 11.53 9.95 31.60
N LEU A 711 12.73 10.51 31.83
CA LEU A 711 12.93 11.87 32.31
C LEU A 711 13.40 12.78 31.18
N TYR A 712 12.98 14.04 31.21
CA TYR A 712 13.40 15.09 30.31
C TYR A 712 14.23 16.14 31.03
N PHE A 713 15.19 16.73 30.32
CA PHE A 713 16.07 17.74 30.91
C PHE A 713 15.28 19.04 31.13
N ASN A 714 15.20 19.56 32.35
CA ASN A 714 14.55 20.85 32.58
C ASN A 714 15.61 21.96 32.68
N PRO A 715 15.71 22.90 31.73
CA PRO A 715 16.70 23.98 31.77
C PRO A 715 16.50 24.94 32.95
N SER A 716 15.28 25.03 33.47
CA SER A 716 14.95 25.94 34.58
C SER A 716 15.42 25.40 35.93
N SER A 717 15.53 24.08 36.08
CA SER A 717 16.05 23.43 37.29
C SER A 717 17.46 22.85 37.11
N GLY A 718 17.98 22.80 35.89
CA GLY A 718 19.30 22.26 35.56
C GLY A 718 19.42 20.74 35.75
N GLY A 719 18.31 20.02 35.78
CA GLY A 719 18.27 18.58 36.05
C GLY A 719 17.14 17.86 35.33
N CYS A 720 17.19 16.52 35.33
CA CYS A 720 16.20 15.67 34.70
C CYS A 720 14.93 15.56 35.56
N ALA A 721 13.78 15.88 34.98
CA ALA A 721 12.47 15.83 35.63
C ALA A 721 11.49 15.00 34.80
N TRP A 722 10.32 14.68 35.36
CA TRP A 722 9.30 13.97 34.58
C TRP A 722 8.76 14.86 33.46
N PRO A 723 8.27 14.29 32.35
CA PRO A 723 7.93 15.04 31.15
C PRO A 723 6.85 16.13 31.36
N ASP A 724 5.92 15.90 32.29
CA ASP A 724 4.89 16.84 32.74
C ASP A 724 5.45 18.05 33.53
N GLN A 725 6.70 17.95 33.98
CA GLN A 725 7.43 18.97 34.74
C GLN A 725 8.45 19.73 33.88
N VAL A 726 8.52 19.49 32.56
CA VAL A 726 9.45 20.14 31.64
C VAL A 726 8.68 21.05 30.67
N PRO A 727 8.53 22.35 30.99
CA PRO A 727 7.82 23.28 30.11
C PRO A 727 8.59 23.47 28.79
N ASN A 728 7.86 23.49 27.66
CA ASN A 728 8.35 23.70 26.29
C ASN A 728 9.13 22.55 25.64
N CYS A 729 8.98 21.32 26.13
CA CYS A 729 9.29 20.13 25.35
C CYS A 729 8.11 19.76 24.43
N PRO A 730 8.27 19.58 23.11
CA PRO A 730 7.16 19.25 22.22
C PRO A 730 6.64 17.83 22.46
N TYR A 731 5.58 17.70 23.27
CA TYR A 731 4.67 16.54 23.22
C TYR A 731 3.76 16.69 22.01
N TYR A 732 3.80 15.74 21.09
CA TYR A 732 2.67 15.51 20.18
C TYR A 732 1.57 14.77 20.95
N THR A 733 0.73 15.53 21.65
CA THR A 733 -0.61 15.09 22.03
C THR A 733 -1.62 15.66 21.04
N PHE A 734 -2.26 14.79 20.26
CA PHE A 734 -3.40 15.11 19.41
C PHE A 734 -4.62 15.42 20.29
N ALA A 735 -4.68 16.61 20.88
CA ALA A 735 -5.89 17.25 21.38
C ALA A 735 -5.59 18.72 21.68
N GLU A 736 -6.44 19.62 21.18
CA GLU A 736 -6.45 21.07 21.41
C GLU A 736 -5.54 21.94 20.52
N GLY A 737 -5.90 21.99 19.24
CA GLY A 737 -5.54 23.04 18.27
C GLY A 737 -6.78 23.71 17.68
N PHE A 738 -7.75 24.06 18.53
CA PHE A 738 -8.78 25.05 18.21
C PHE A 738 -8.61 26.18 19.22
N ILE A 739 -8.49 27.42 18.72
CA ILE A 739 -8.22 28.67 19.47
C ILE A 739 -6.73 28.96 19.66
N ILE A 740 -6.07 29.49 18.61
CA ILE A 740 -5.52 30.85 18.52
C ILE A 740 -5.13 31.06 17.05
N LEU A 741 -6.11 31.52 16.26
CA LEU A 741 -5.91 32.34 15.05
C LEU A 741 -7.20 33.16 14.86
N GLN A 742 -7.58 33.87 15.93
CA GLN A 742 -8.43 35.05 15.87
C GLN A 742 -7.66 36.18 16.54
N GLN A 743 -6.76 36.83 15.81
CA GLN A 743 -6.41 38.25 15.92
C GLN A 743 -5.22 38.57 15.01
N THR A 744 -5.47 38.72 13.71
CA THR A 744 -4.97 39.82 12.85
C THR A 744 -5.35 39.54 11.40
N PHE A 745 -6.59 39.84 11.02
CA PHE A 745 -6.93 40.50 9.75
C PHE A 745 -8.33 41.08 9.92
N LYS A 746 -8.39 42.38 10.25
CA LYS A 746 -9.60 43.19 10.09
C LYS A 746 -9.70 43.55 8.60
N PHE A 747 -10.74 43.08 7.94
CA PHE A 747 -11.38 43.83 6.86
C PHE A 747 -12.88 43.78 7.12
N GLU A 748 -13.43 44.94 7.51
CA GLU A 748 -14.87 45.19 7.46
C GLU A 748 -15.29 45.22 5.99
N VAL A 749 -16.22 44.35 5.60
CA VAL A 749 -17.05 44.58 4.41
C VAL A 749 -18.52 44.33 4.79
N ASN A 750 -19.27 45.43 4.78
CA ASN A 750 -20.72 45.47 4.91
C ASN A 750 -21.40 44.64 3.81
N PHE A 751 -22.26 43.69 4.18
CA PHE A 751 -23.28 43.15 3.28
C PHE A 751 -24.63 43.83 3.55
N SER A 752 -24.98 44.82 2.72
CA SER A 752 -26.37 45.23 2.57
C SER A 752 -27.04 44.41 1.46
N ARG A 753 -28.15 43.77 1.81
CA ARG A 753 -29.31 43.42 0.97
C ARG A 753 -29.05 43.17 -0.52
N SER A 754 -29.17 41.91 -0.93
CA SER A 754 -30.16 41.44 -1.93
C SER A 754 -30.04 39.92 -2.06
N GLY A 755 -31.14 39.20 -1.84
CA GLY A 755 -31.15 37.74 -1.83
C GLY A 755 -31.19 37.15 -3.23
N VAL A 756 -30.40 36.09 -3.44
CA VAL A 756 -30.71 34.97 -4.34
C VAL A 756 -30.13 33.70 -3.72
N ILE A 757 -30.94 32.65 -3.74
CA ILE A 757 -30.74 31.33 -3.13
C ILE A 757 -29.88 30.46 -4.07
N MET A 758 -28.83 29.78 -3.56
CA MET A 758 -28.35 28.47 -4.04
C MET A 758 -27.51 27.77 -2.95
N GLY A 759 -27.94 26.59 -2.49
CA GLY A 759 -27.11 25.60 -1.77
C GLY A 759 -26.48 24.61 -2.77
N PRO A 760 -26.19 23.34 -2.40
CA PRO A 760 -25.43 22.79 -1.30
C PRO A 760 -24.17 22.08 -1.87
N LEU A 761 -23.11 22.82 -2.21
CA LEU A 761 -21.89 22.24 -2.82
C LEU A 761 -20.74 22.02 -1.81
N ASN A 762 -20.80 22.68 -0.65
CA ASN A 762 -19.68 22.73 0.30
C ASN A 762 -19.62 21.56 1.30
N CYS A 763 -20.70 20.81 1.50
CA CYS A 763 -20.67 19.60 2.34
C CYS A 763 -20.13 18.37 1.58
N VAL A 764 -20.27 18.35 0.25
CA VAL A 764 -19.73 17.28 -0.61
C VAL A 764 -18.21 17.41 -0.73
N LEU A 765 -17.70 18.65 -0.79
CA LEU A 765 -16.26 18.93 -0.87
C LEU A 765 -15.51 18.54 0.41
N ALA A 766 -16.10 18.77 1.60
CA ALA A 766 -15.50 18.38 2.87
C ALA A 766 -15.44 16.85 3.07
N ALA A 767 -16.42 16.10 2.54
CA ALA A 767 -16.42 14.64 2.56
C ALA A 767 -15.44 14.03 1.54
N MET A 768 -15.22 14.69 0.40
CA MET A 768 -14.20 14.29 -0.58
C MET A 768 -12.77 14.52 -0.07
N ILE A 769 -12.51 15.60 0.68
CA ILE A 769 -11.19 15.88 1.27
C ILE A 769 -10.81 14.83 2.33
N PHE A 770 -11.78 14.33 3.12
CA PHE A 770 -11.53 13.23 4.07
C PHE A 770 -11.32 11.86 3.40
N MET A 771 -11.85 11.65 2.19
CA MET A 771 -11.62 10.41 1.42
C MET A 771 -10.36 10.42 0.57
N ILE A 772 -9.81 11.60 0.24
CA ILE A 772 -8.58 11.72 -0.57
C ILE A 772 -7.31 11.76 0.31
N CYS A 773 -7.40 12.15 1.58
CA CYS A 773 -6.29 12.08 2.55
C CYS A 773 -6.30 10.84 3.45
N GLY A 774 -7.22 9.90 3.24
CA GLY A 774 -7.09 8.56 3.82
C GLY A 774 -6.02 7.80 3.05
N SER A 775 -4.76 7.87 3.49
CA SER A 775 -3.77 6.88 3.11
C SER A 775 -4.39 5.50 3.33
N ALA A 776 -4.79 4.80 2.27
CA ALA A 776 -5.05 3.38 2.38
C ALA A 776 -3.69 2.78 2.78
N ALA A 777 -3.51 2.55 4.08
CA ALA A 777 -2.36 1.82 4.57
C ALA A 777 -2.30 0.53 3.76
N GLU A 778 -1.16 0.25 3.14
CA GLU A 778 -0.96 -1.07 2.55
C GLU A 778 -1.11 -2.09 3.69
N ASP A 779 -2.13 -2.94 3.64
CA ASP A 779 -2.38 -3.97 4.66
C ASP A 779 -1.27 -5.03 4.61
N TYR A 780 -0.19 -4.82 5.37
CA TYR A 780 0.87 -5.81 5.54
C TYR A 780 0.41 -6.98 6.43
N ASN A 781 0.85 -8.20 6.10
CA ASN A 781 0.59 -9.35 6.95
C ASN A 781 1.61 -9.41 8.09
N ILE A 782 1.15 -9.22 9.32
CA ILE A 782 1.94 -9.46 10.52
C ILE A 782 1.63 -10.86 11.04
N PHE A 783 2.59 -11.77 10.92
CA PHE A 783 2.51 -13.14 11.42
C PHE A 783 3.13 -13.22 12.81
N CYS A 784 2.32 -13.56 13.81
CA CYS A 784 2.75 -13.75 15.18
C CYS A 784 2.94 -15.24 15.43
N GLN A 785 4.19 -15.69 15.54
CA GLN A 785 4.48 -17.10 15.75
C GLN A 785 4.75 -17.38 17.23
N TYR A 786 4.05 -18.38 17.77
CA TYR A 786 4.05 -18.73 19.19
C TYR A 786 4.60 -20.16 19.38
N ASP A 787 5.67 -20.32 20.16
CA ASP A 787 6.22 -21.63 20.49
C ASP A 787 5.49 -22.26 21.70
N VAL A 788 4.63 -23.24 21.42
CA VAL A 788 3.88 -24.00 22.45
C VAL A 788 4.82 -24.79 23.37
N GLY A 789 5.97 -25.23 22.87
CA GLY A 789 6.95 -25.98 23.65
C GLY A 789 7.69 -25.14 24.69
N SER A 790 7.57 -23.81 24.63
CA SER A 790 8.20 -22.87 25.55
C SER A 790 7.83 -23.12 27.02
N ILE A 791 6.63 -23.64 27.28
CA ILE A 791 6.15 -24.02 28.62
C ILE A 791 7.08 -25.05 29.28
N ALA A 792 7.59 -26.01 28.51
CA ALA A 792 8.36 -27.14 29.04
C ALA A 792 9.79 -26.77 29.49
N TYR A 793 10.40 -25.73 28.91
CA TYR A 793 11.78 -25.35 29.24
C TYR A 793 11.90 -24.02 29.99
N LYS A 794 10.86 -23.18 30.00
CA LYS A 794 10.88 -21.88 30.70
C LYS A 794 10.45 -21.93 32.16
N ASN A 795 9.88 -23.04 32.66
CA ASN A 795 9.31 -23.25 34.01
C ASN A 795 8.26 -22.21 34.48
N GLU A 796 8.11 -21.09 33.76
CA GLU A 796 7.30 -19.89 34.07
C GLU A 796 6.98 -19.05 32.79
N SER A 797 6.99 -19.61 31.57
CA SER A 797 6.43 -18.87 30.42
C SER A 797 4.92 -18.88 30.52
N GLN A 798 4.39 -17.98 31.35
CA GLN A 798 2.98 -17.82 31.63
C GLN A 798 2.25 -17.07 30.52
N VAL A 799 2.86 -16.88 29.34
CA VAL A 799 2.23 -16.15 28.24
C VAL A 799 1.37 -17.09 27.44
N TYR A 800 0.10 -17.17 27.76
CA TYR A 800 -0.82 -17.78 26.82
C TYR A 800 -1.13 -16.82 25.64
N PRO A 801 -1.52 -17.34 24.46
CA PRO A 801 -1.82 -16.53 23.27
C PRO A 801 -2.86 -15.44 23.49
N TRP A 802 -3.73 -15.60 24.48
CA TRP A 802 -4.75 -14.61 24.85
C TRP A 802 -4.22 -13.39 25.60
N TYR A 803 -2.93 -13.37 25.97
CA TYR A 803 -2.27 -12.16 26.46
C TYR A 803 -1.68 -11.30 25.34
N ILE A 804 -1.65 -11.80 24.10
CA ILE A 804 -1.26 -11.00 22.95
C ILE A 804 -2.46 -10.12 22.58
N ASP A 805 -2.26 -8.81 22.46
CA ASP A 805 -3.25 -7.95 21.83
C ASP A 805 -3.45 -8.43 20.39
N THR A 806 -4.59 -9.07 20.13
CA THR A 806 -4.93 -9.71 18.85
C THR A 806 -4.95 -8.72 17.69
N ARG A 807 -5.03 -7.42 17.97
CA ARG A 807 -4.97 -6.34 16.98
C ARG A 807 -3.57 -6.16 16.40
N MET A 808 -2.52 -6.59 17.11
CA MET A 808 -1.15 -6.54 16.63
C MET A 808 -0.82 -7.64 15.60
N CYS A 809 -1.69 -8.65 15.46
CA CYS A 809 -1.44 -9.84 14.67
C CYS A 809 -2.52 -10.04 13.60
N THR A 810 -2.12 -10.16 12.33
CA THR A 810 -3.05 -10.57 11.26
C THR A 810 -3.21 -12.08 11.20
N HIS A 811 -2.13 -12.81 11.50
CA HIS A 811 -2.05 -14.26 11.46
C HIS A 811 -1.39 -14.78 12.73
N LEU A 812 -1.95 -15.81 13.36
CA LEU A 812 -1.32 -16.53 14.47
C LEU A 812 -0.74 -17.84 13.95
N VAL A 813 0.52 -18.15 14.25
CA VAL A 813 1.20 -19.38 13.79
C VAL A 813 1.70 -20.19 14.99
N LEU A 814 1.20 -21.41 15.18
CA LEU A 814 1.59 -22.28 16.29
C LEU A 814 2.83 -23.12 15.94
N GLY A 815 3.91 -23.02 16.72
CA GLY A 815 5.23 -23.57 16.37
C GLY A 815 5.59 -24.98 16.88
N HIS A 816 4.78 -25.60 17.77
CA HIS A 816 5.12 -26.88 18.42
C HIS A 816 3.87 -27.70 18.80
N GLY A 817 4.05 -29.00 19.08
CA GLY A 817 2.99 -29.91 19.51
C GLY A 817 2.24 -30.62 18.37
N PHE A 818 2.67 -30.43 17.13
CA PHE A 818 2.11 -31.06 15.94
C PHE A 818 3.16 -31.89 15.22
N GLY A 819 2.76 -33.01 14.63
CA GLY A 819 3.65 -33.92 13.95
C GLY A 819 2.94 -34.83 12.96
N VAL A 820 3.68 -35.80 12.44
CA VAL A 820 3.14 -36.88 11.60
C VAL A 820 3.47 -38.24 12.18
N ASN A 821 2.55 -39.19 12.08
CA ASN A 821 2.80 -40.56 12.51
C ASN A 821 3.55 -41.37 11.42
N GLU A 822 3.75 -42.67 11.66
CA GLU A 822 4.51 -43.53 10.73
C GLU A 822 3.81 -43.76 9.39
N THR A 823 2.48 -43.65 9.32
CA THR A 823 1.68 -43.80 8.08
C THR A 823 1.63 -42.51 7.26
N GLY A 824 1.97 -41.36 7.86
CA GLY A 824 1.92 -40.04 7.24
C GLY A 824 0.74 -39.18 7.67
N GLU A 825 -0.06 -39.65 8.64
CA GLU A 825 -1.21 -38.91 9.18
C GLU A 825 -0.76 -37.73 10.06
N VAL A 826 -1.41 -36.58 9.92
CA VAL A 826 -1.21 -35.42 10.80
C VAL A 826 -1.79 -35.68 12.19
N GLN A 827 -1.00 -35.46 13.24
CA GLN A 827 -1.40 -35.71 14.63
C GLN A 827 -0.91 -34.64 15.61
N ILE A 828 -1.53 -34.61 16.79
CA ILE A 828 -1.03 -33.87 17.96
C ILE A 828 0.01 -34.74 18.66
N THR A 829 1.21 -34.20 18.83
CA THR A 829 2.32 -34.87 19.53
C THR A 829 2.43 -34.45 21.00
N ASP A 830 1.83 -33.32 21.38
CA ASP A 830 1.75 -32.86 22.77
C ASP A 830 0.28 -32.60 23.17
N GLU A 831 -0.43 -33.69 23.50
CA GLU A 831 -1.84 -33.65 23.87
C GLU A 831 -2.07 -32.88 25.19
N PHE A 832 -1.09 -32.92 26.10
CA PHE A 832 -1.21 -32.25 27.39
C PHE A 832 -1.30 -30.75 27.22
N LEU A 833 -0.39 -30.15 26.44
CA LEU A 833 -0.41 -28.71 26.20
C LEU A 833 -1.54 -28.30 25.25
N LEU A 834 -1.70 -28.97 24.11
CA LEU A 834 -2.64 -28.52 23.09
C LEU A 834 -4.11 -28.78 23.43
N ILE A 835 -4.41 -29.91 24.10
CA ILE A 835 -5.78 -30.32 24.42
C ILE A 835 -6.11 -30.11 25.88
N LYS A 836 -5.34 -30.70 26.80
CA LYS A 836 -5.69 -30.69 28.23
C LYS A 836 -5.57 -29.30 28.85
N HIS A 837 -4.60 -28.51 28.41
CA HIS A 837 -4.46 -27.09 28.79
C HIS A 837 -5.28 -26.13 27.91
N GLY A 838 -6.10 -26.65 26.99
CA GLY A 838 -7.07 -25.84 26.24
C GLY A 838 -6.45 -24.89 25.20
N PHE A 839 -5.20 -25.10 24.79
CA PHE A 839 -4.48 -24.17 23.92
C PHE A 839 -5.10 -24.07 22.52
N LEU A 840 -5.48 -25.19 21.89
CA LEU A 840 -6.16 -25.17 20.59
C LEU A 840 -7.55 -24.54 20.67
N LYS A 841 -8.27 -24.79 21.76
CA LYS A 841 -9.57 -24.17 22.01
C LYS A 841 -9.42 -22.64 22.12
N SER A 842 -8.49 -22.20 22.95
CA SER A 842 -8.26 -20.77 23.20
C SER A 842 -7.73 -20.06 21.97
N ALA A 843 -6.82 -20.68 21.21
CA ALA A 843 -6.36 -20.13 19.94
C ALA A 843 -7.53 -19.96 18.95
N ALA A 844 -8.41 -20.95 18.81
CA ALA A 844 -9.58 -20.84 17.94
C ALA A 844 -10.56 -19.72 18.37
N GLU A 845 -10.62 -19.39 19.66
CA GLU A 845 -11.39 -18.28 20.21
C GLU A 845 -10.77 -16.90 19.89
N LEU A 846 -9.48 -16.80 19.54
CA LEU A 846 -8.83 -15.53 19.16
C LEU A 846 -9.23 -15.00 17.78
N LYS A 847 -10.04 -15.75 17.01
CA LYS A 847 -10.61 -15.29 15.71
C LYS A 847 -11.69 -14.20 15.85
N ILE A 848 -11.99 -13.76 17.08
CA ILE A 848 -13.16 -12.94 17.40
C ILE A 848 -12.91 -11.43 17.20
N ASP A 849 -11.64 -10.98 17.16
CA ASP A 849 -11.28 -9.55 17.01
C ASP A 849 -10.60 -9.22 15.66
N ASN A 850 -9.27 -9.41 15.55
CA ASN A 850 -8.45 -8.95 14.40
C ASN A 850 -7.47 -10.00 13.82
N VAL A 851 -7.28 -11.14 14.48
CA VAL A 851 -6.53 -12.27 13.91
C VAL A 851 -7.40 -12.92 12.83
N LYS A 852 -7.04 -12.67 11.57
CA LYS A 852 -7.79 -13.13 10.39
C LYS A 852 -7.67 -14.64 10.18
N LYS A 853 -6.52 -15.22 10.56
CA LYS A 853 -6.13 -16.60 10.23
C LYS A 853 -5.25 -17.23 11.30
N ILE A 854 -5.43 -18.53 11.54
CA ILE A 854 -4.62 -19.33 12.47
C ILE A 854 -4.01 -20.52 11.75
N LEU A 855 -2.68 -20.61 11.79
CA LEU A 855 -1.90 -21.68 11.17
C LEU A 855 -1.17 -22.48 12.26
N PHE A 856 -0.77 -23.70 11.92
CA PHE A 856 0.14 -24.50 12.74
C PHE A 856 1.36 -24.92 11.91
N THR A 857 2.48 -25.18 12.58
CA THR A 857 3.74 -25.56 11.95
C THR A 857 3.99 -27.05 12.09
N LEU A 858 4.37 -27.71 10.99
CA LEU A 858 4.94 -29.06 11.01
C LEU A 858 6.43 -29.01 10.64
N GLY A 859 7.26 -29.68 11.44
CA GLY A 859 8.72 -29.71 11.28
C GLY A 859 9.47 -29.01 12.41
N GLY A 860 10.50 -28.22 12.08
CA GLY A 860 11.32 -27.48 13.05
C GLY A 860 12.55 -28.23 13.58
N TRP A 861 13.10 -27.76 14.72
CA TRP A 861 14.43 -28.15 15.23
C TRP A 861 14.46 -29.41 16.13
N ALA A 862 13.41 -30.23 16.16
CA ALA A 862 13.49 -31.55 16.80
C ALA A 862 13.85 -32.62 15.76
N ASP A 863 15.01 -33.27 15.91
CA ASP A 863 15.51 -34.24 14.94
C ASP A 863 14.50 -35.36 14.61
N GLY A 864 13.50 -35.63 15.46
CA GLY A 864 12.45 -36.63 15.22
C GLY A 864 11.41 -36.24 14.16
N GLU A 865 10.77 -35.07 14.29
CA GLU A 865 9.64 -34.68 13.42
C GLU A 865 10.09 -34.27 12.02
N SER A 866 11.20 -33.53 11.90
CA SER A 866 11.75 -33.17 10.58
C SER A 866 12.23 -34.41 9.80
N ARG A 867 12.71 -35.46 10.50
CA ARG A 867 13.02 -36.76 9.87
C ARG A 867 11.77 -37.48 9.41
N ARG A 868 10.71 -37.51 10.22
CA ARG A 868 9.41 -38.13 9.84
C ARG A 868 8.76 -37.39 8.68
N LEU A 869 8.78 -36.07 8.67
CA LEU A 869 8.30 -35.25 7.55
C LEU A 869 9.07 -35.57 6.26
N THR A 870 10.38 -35.76 6.34
CA THR A 870 11.19 -36.18 5.18
C THR A 870 10.78 -37.57 4.66
N GLN A 871 10.39 -38.51 5.53
CA GLN A 871 9.85 -39.81 5.12
C GLN A 871 8.47 -39.69 4.45
N VAL A 872 7.64 -38.74 4.88
CA VAL A 872 6.37 -38.43 4.21
C VAL A 872 6.63 -37.83 2.83
N ILE A 873 7.49 -36.80 2.75
CA ILE A 873 7.84 -36.12 1.49
C ILE A 873 8.39 -37.12 0.45
N SER A 874 9.21 -38.08 0.86
CA SER A 874 9.86 -39.05 -0.03
C SER A 874 8.99 -40.23 -0.47
N ASN A 875 7.79 -40.43 0.11
CA ASN A 875 6.94 -41.58 -0.19
C ASN A 875 5.53 -41.15 -0.64
N SER A 876 5.13 -41.49 -1.88
CA SER A 876 3.85 -41.08 -2.46
C SER A 876 2.63 -41.52 -1.65
N THR A 877 2.61 -42.76 -1.14
CA THR A 877 1.49 -43.27 -0.34
C THR A 877 1.35 -42.48 0.97
N LYS A 878 2.47 -42.13 1.60
CA LYS A 878 2.45 -41.30 2.81
C LYS A 878 2.02 -39.86 2.52
N ARG A 879 2.38 -39.29 1.36
CA ARG A 879 1.89 -37.97 0.94
C ARG A 879 0.37 -37.95 0.75
N ASP A 880 -0.18 -38.99 0.12
CA ASP A 880 -1.64 -39.09 -0.08
C ASP A 880 -2.38 -39.18 1.26
N GLU A 881 -1.84 -39.93 2.21
CA GLU A 881 -2.38 -40.02 3.57
C GLU A 881 -2.26 -38.70 4.32
N PHE A 882 -1.14 -38.00 4.15
CA PHE A 882 -0.94 -36.67 4.70
C PHE A 882 -2.00 -35.67 4.22
N TYR A 883 -2.25 -35.58 2.90
CA TYR A 883 -3.23 -34.63 2.36
C TYR A 883 -4.65 -34.92 2.87
N LYS A 884 -5.04 -36.20 2.93
CA LYS A 884 -6.35 -36.61 3.45
C LYS A 884 -6.50 -36.23 4.93
N SER A 885 -5.55 -36.63 5.75
CA SER A 885 -5.60 -36.37 7.20
C SER A 885 -5.49 -34.89 7.55
N LEU A 886 -4.71 -34.11 6.80
CA LEU A 886 -4.57 -32.66 7.02
C LEU A 886 -5.91 -31.93 6.94
N THR A 887 -6.73 -32.21 5.92
CA THR A 887 -8.04 -31.53 5.76
C THR A 887 -9.00 -31.85 6.91
N ILE A 888 -8.99 -33.10 7.39
CA ILE A 888 -9.76 -33.53 8.55
C ILE A 888 -9.26 -32.81 9.81
N PHE A 889 -7.93 -32.74 9.97
CA PHE A 889 -7.28 -32.10 11.10
C PHE A 889 -7.59 -30.60 11.19
N LEU A 890 -7.45 -29.87 10.07
CA LEU A 890 -7.76 -28.44 9.97
C LEU A 890 -9.21 -28.15 10.38
N ARG A 891 -10.16 -28.95 9.87
CA ARG A 891 -11.59 -28.81 10.22
C ARG A 891 -11.86 -29.12 11.69
N LYS A 892 -11.29 -30.21 12.21
CA LYS A 892 -11.46 -30.64 13.61
C LYS A 892 -11.05 -29.54 14.59
N TRP A 893 -9.94 -28.86 14.30
CA TRP A 893 -9.34 -27.85 15.20
C TRP A 893 -9.58 -26.40 14.77
N ARG A 894 -10.41 -26.17 13.74
CA ARG A 894 -10.74 -24.84 13.20
C ARG A 894 -9.51 -24.01 12.80
N LEU A 895 -8.51 -24.65 12.22
CA LEU A 895 -7.30 -23.98 11.73
C LEU A 895 -7.47 -23.57 10.26
N ASP A 896 -6.85 -22.46 9.86
CA ASP A 896 -6.98 -21.86 8.53
C ASP A 896 -5.83 -22.22 7.57
N GLY A 897 -4.80 -22.90 8.06
CA GLY A 897 -3.67 -23.28 7.22
C GLY A 897 -2.54 -23.96 7.97
N ILE A 898 -1.47 -24.21 7.23
CA ILE A 898 -0.29 -24.94 7.69
C ILE A 898 0.99 -24.23 7.23
N GLN A 899 1.98 -24.16 8.11
CA GLN A 899 3.36 -23.83 7.79
C GLN A 899 4.20 -25.12 7.76
N ILE A 900 4.90 -25.35 6.66
CA ILE A 900 5.87 -26.44 6.54
C ILE A 900 7.26 -25.88 6.87
N ASP A 901 7.82 -26.26 8.03
CA ASP A 901 9.17 -25.87 8.45
C ASP A 901 10.14 -27.04 8.24
N TRP A 902 10.49 -27.27 6.97
CA TRP A 902 11.44 -28.29 6.59
C TRP A 902 12.88 -27.77 6.75
N ARG A 903 13.32 -27.65 8.01
CA ARG A 903 14.71 -27.29 8.35
C ARG A 903 15.64 -28.46 8.09
N SER A 904 16.06 -28.59 6.83
CA SER A 904 17.34 -29.15 6.37
C SER A 904 17.21 -30.17 5.24
N PRO A 905 17.58 -29.77 4.02
CA PRO A 905 18.12 -30.69 3.01
C PRO A 905 19.64 -30.95 3.21
N SER A 906 20.16 -31.14 4.44
CA SER A 906 21.48 -31.78 4.70
C SER A 906 21.74 -32.08 6.19
N GLN A 907 21.93 -33.34 6.62
CA GLN A 907 23.17 -34.10 6.43
C GLN A 907 22.94 -35.49 5.80
N ASP A 908 21.67 -35.92 5.73
CA ASP A 908 21.23 -37.24 5.23
C ASP A 908 20.24 -37.15 4.05
N SER A 909 19.89 -35.94 3.59
CA SER A 909 18.95 -35.76 2.48
C SER A 909 19.59 -36.18 1.16
N LYS A 910 18.83 -36.89 0.35
CA LYS A 910 19.28 -37.33 -0.95
C LYS A 910 18.97 -36.26 -2.01
N PRO A 911 19.71 -36.20 -3.13
CA PRO A 911 19.45 -35.22 -4.19
C PRO A 911 17.99 -35.18 -4.68
N GLU A 912 17.29 -36.31 -4.62
CA GLU A 912 15.87 -36.43 -4.95
C GLU A 912 14.92 -35.70 -4.00
N ASP A 913 15.31 -35.43 -2.74
CA ASP A 913 14.44 -34.81 -1.74
C ASP A 913 14.04 -33.39 -2.13
N LYS A 914 14.91 -32.67 -2.84
CA LYS A 914 14.60 -31.36 -3.42
C LYS A 914 13.42 -31.42 -4.39
N LYS A 915 13.38 -32.45 -5.24
CA LYS A 915 12.28 -32.66 -6.19
C LYS A 915 11.03 -33.14 -5.46
N ASN A 916 11.19 -34.09 -4.54
CA ASN A 916 10.09 -34.63 -3.75
C ASN A 916 9.39 -33.55 -2.93
N PHE A 917 10.13 -32.58 -2.41
CA PHE A 917 9.56 -31.45 -1.67
C PHE A 917 8.69 -30.56 -2.55
N VAL A 918 9.14 -30.25 -3.78
CA VAL A 918 8.30 -29.51 -4.74
C VAL A 918 7.04 -30.31 -5.06
N THR A 919 7.15 -31.60 -5.36
CA THR A 919 5.99 -32.47 -5.61
C THR A 919 5.04 -32.55 -4.40
N PHE A 920 5.59 -32.50 -3.19
CA PHE A 920 4.79 -32.42 -1.97
C PHE A 920 4.02 -31.10 -1.87
N LEU A 921 4.66 -29.97 -2.16
CA LEU A 921 4.01 -28.66 -2.17
C LEU A 921 2.96 -28.54 -3.28
N GLU A 922 3.19 -29.11 -4.46
CA GLU A 922 2.20 -29.19 -5.55
C GLU A 922 0.92 -29.91 -5.08
N GLY A 923 1.06 -31.05 -4.40
CA GLY A 923 -0.08 -31.78 -3.83
C GLY A 923 -0.80 -30.99 -2.73
N LEU A 924 -0.04 -30.29 -1.86
CA LEU A 924 -0.64 -29.39 -0.87
C LEU A 924 -1.40 -28.25 -1.52
N ARG A 925 -0.88 -27.68 -2.61
CA ARG A 925 -1.52 -26.57 -3.32
C ARG A 925 -2.87 -26.99 -3.87
N LEU A 926 -2.95 -28.17 -4.49
CA LEU A 926 -4.20 -28.72 -5.00
C LEU A 926 -5.22 -28.95 -3.87
N SER A 927 -4.78 -29.56 -2.77
CA SER A 927 -5.64 -29.76 -1.59
C SER A 927 -6.13 -28.42 -1.01
N ALA A 928 -5.25 -27.41 -0.95
CA ALA A 928 -5.55 -26.07 -0.48
C ALA A 928 -6.56 -25.33 -1.36
N GLN A 929 -6.48 -25.48 -2.68
CA GLN A 929 -7.45 -24.88 -3.62
C GLN A 929 -8.85 -25.49 -3.46
N GLU A 930 -8.92 -26.80 -3.27
CA GLU A 930 -10.18 -27.52 -3.08
C GLU A 930 -10.81 -27.21 -1.70
N HIS A 931 -9.98 -27.16 -0.65
CA HIS A 931 -10.44 -27.07 0.74
C HIS A 931 -10.29 -25.67 1.37
N LYS A 932 -9.78 -24.69 0.62
CA LYS A 932 -9.63 -23.28 0.97
C LYS A 932 -8.82 -23.00 2.25
N PHE A 933 -7.60 -23.53 2.34
CA PHE A 933 -6.67 -23.25 3.45
C PHE A 933 -5.34 -22.65 2.97
N ILE A 934 -4.58 -22.01 3.86
CA ILE A 934 -3.30 -21.34 3.57
C ILE A 934 -2.15 -22.35 3.63
N VAL A 935 -1.25 -22.30 2.65
CA VAL A 935 0.02 -23.02 2.64
C VAL A 935 1.17 -22.02 2.77
N MET A 936 1.93 -22.14 3.86
CA MET A 936 3.15 -21.39 4.10
C MET A 936 4.35 -22.33 4.20
N VAL A 937 5.53 -21.86 3.80
CA VAL A 937 6.79 -22.60 4.01
C VAL A 937 7.80 -21.71 4.73
N ALA A 938 8.49 -22.25 5.73
CA ALA A 938 9.61 -21.60 6.38
C ALA A 938 10.92 -22.12 5.77
N VAL A 939 11.79 -21.20 5.34
CA VAL A 939 13.04 -21.51 4.63
C VAL A 939 14.21 -20.74 5.23
N LEU A 940 15.40 -21.32 5.15
CA LEU A 940 16.62 -20.62 5.55
C LEU A 940 17.00 -19.63 4.44
N GLY A 941 16.91 -18.34 4.71
CA GLY A 941 17.12 -17.25 3.74
C GLY A 941 18.60 -16.97 3.40
N ARG A 942 19.53 -17.82 3.84
CA ARG A 942 20.97 -17.61 3.58
C ARG A 942 21.30 -17.81 2.11
N THR A 943 22.23 -17.01 1.61
CA THR A 943 22.66 -17.06 0.21
C THR A 943 23.96 -17.84 0.00
N ASP A 944 24.42 -18.56 1.03
CA ASP A 944 25.55 -19.47 0.89
C ASP A 944 25.21 -20.64 -0.07
N LYS A 945 26.21 -21.11 -0.82
CA LYS A 945 26.03 -22.11 -1.88
C LYS A 945 25.33 -23.39 -1.41
N LYS A 946 25.54 -23.79 -0.15
CA LYS A 946 24.95 -25.02 0.40
C LYS A 946 23.46 -24.84 0.65
N THR A 947 23.07 -23.72 1.25
CA THR A 947 21.66 -23.37 1.48
C THR A 947 20.91 -23.19 0.17
N LEU A 948 21.46 -22.47 -0.81
CA LEU A 948 20.80 -22.26 -2.10
C LEU A 948 20.65 -23.53 -2.93
N ALA A 949 21.61 -24.46 -2.86
CA ALA A 949 21.50 -25.75 -3.55
C ALA A 949 20.30 -26.58 -3.05
N ALA A 950 19.93 -26.39 -1.78
CA ALA A 950 18.88 -27.12 -1.08
C ALA A 950 17.45 -26.81 -1.59
N TYR A 951 17.22 -25.60 -2.12
CA TYR A 951 15.89 -25.13 -2.48
C TYR A 951 15.69 -25.00 -4.00
N ASN A 952 14.48 -25.29 -4.48
CA ASN A 952 14.03 -24.90 -5.81
C ASN A 952 13.14 -23.65 -5.66
N ILE A 953 13.77 -22.49 -5.56
CA ILE A 953 13.10 -21.23 -5.20
C ILE A 953 11.91 -20.90 -6.10
N PRO A 954 12.03 -20.91 -7.45
CA PRO A 954 10.90 -20.59 -8.32
C PRO A 954 9.72 -21.54 -8.11
N ALA A 955 9.99 -22.85 -7.97
CA ALA A 955 8.94 -23.83 -7.78
C ALA A 955 8.27 -23.69 -6.40
N ILE A 956 9.04 -23.49 -5.33
CA ILE A 956 8.48 -23.28 -3.99
C ILE A 956 7.56 -22.05 -3.97
N VAL A 957 8.02 -20.90 -4.47
CA VAL A 957 7.25 -19.64 -4.49
C VAL A 957 5.97 -19.78 -5.33
N LYS A 958 5.99 -20.61 -6.37
CA LYS A 958 4.81 -20.90 -7.20
C LYS A 958 3.74 -21.68 -6.43
N GLU A 959 4.13 -22.69 -5.65
CA GLU A 959 3.19 -23.64 -5.04
C GLU A 959 2.61 -23.19 -3.68
N VAL A 960 3.22 -22.22 -3.00
CA VAL A 960 2.75 -21.76 -1.67
C VAL A 960 2.11 -20.37 -1.72
N ASP A 961 1.31 -20.03 -0.71
CA ASP A 961 0.75 -18.68 -0.54
C ASP A 961 1.81 -17.73 0.04
N PHE A 962 2.61 -18.21 1.00
CA PHE A 962 3.66 -17.42 1.65
C PHE A 962 4.97 -18.20 1.88
N VAL A 963 6.10 -17.49 1.79
CA VAL A 963 7.44 -17.98 2.11
C VAL A 963 8.03 -17.16 3.25
N ASN A 964 8.18 -17.75 4.42
CA ASN A 964 8.83 -17.14 5.57
C ASN A 964 10.36 -17.29 5.49
N LEU A 965 11.07 -16.18 5.27
CA LEU A 965 12.52 -16.12 5.15
C LEU A 965 13.17 -15.98 6.54
N MET A 966 13.79 -17.06 7.02
CA MET A 966 14.46 -17.10 8.32
C MET A 966 15.98 -16.99 8.15
N LEU A 967 16.65 -16.05 8.83
CA LEU A 967 18.13 -15.97 8.82
C LEU A 967 18.81 -16.58 10.04
N HIS A 968 18.06 -16.70 11.14
CA HIS A 968 18.54 -17.27 12.38
C HIS A 968 18.51 -18.80 12.31
N GLU A 969 19.50 -19.46 12.90
CA GLU A 969 19.51 -20.90 13.08
C GLU A 969 20.05 -21.25 14.48
N GLU A 970 19.43 -22.21 15.18
CA GLU A 970 19.83 -22.57 16.54
C GLU A 970 21.28 -23.09 16.65
N ARG A 971 21.84 -23.60 15.53
CA ARG A 971 23.24 -24.04 15.44
C ARG A 971 24.24 -22.88 15.36
N ASP A 972 23.79 -21.66 15.06
CA ASP A 972 24.70 -20.51 14.92
C ASP A 972 25.50 -20.26 16.19
N ALA A 973 24.89 -20.45 17.36
CA ALA A 973 25.55 -20.29 18.66
C ALA A 973 26.72 -21.28 18.87
N HIS A 974 26.72 -22.41 18.16
CA HIS A 974 27.77 -23.43 18.24
C HIS A 974 28.93 -23.17 17.27
N SER A 975 28.87 -22.09 16.49
CA SER A 975 29.96 -21.63 15.63
C SER A 975 31.22 -21.32 16.47
N ARG A 976 32.39 -21.64 15.92
CA ARG A 976 33.70 -21.23 16.47
C ARG A 976 34.00 -19.74 16.25
N LYS A 977 33.05 -18.97 15.73
CA LYS A 977 33.16 -17.52 15.51
C LYS A 977 31.89 -16.81 15.95
N LEU A 978 32.05 -15.61 16.52
CA LEU A 978 30.95 -14.70 16.83
C LEU A 978 30.21 -14.30 15.53
N GLY A 979 28.89 -14.28 15.56
CA GLY A 979 28.04 -13.92 14.43
C GLY A 979 26.77 -13.20 14.89
N TYR A 980 26.24 -12.32 14.05
CA TYR A 980 24.96 -11.67 14.32
C TYR A 980 23.80 -12.63 14.18
N ASN A 981 22.72 -12.39 14.93
CA ASN A 981 21.50 -13.20 14.88
C ASN A 981 20.77 -13.00 13.53
N ALA A 982 20.45 -11.75 13.18
CA ALA A 982 19.84 -11.39 11.90
C ALA A 982 20.29 -10.00 11.41
N PRO A 983 21.47 -9.86 10.79
CA PRO A 983 21.92 -8.57 10.28
C PRO A 983 21.11 -8.13 9.04
N LEU A 984 20.87 -6.83 8.88
CA LEU A 984 20.17 -6.28 7.71
C LEU A 984 21.02 -6.40 6.45
N TYR A 985 22.29 -5.98 6.54
CA TYR A 985 23.25 -5.96 5.43
C TYR A 985 24.37 -7.00 5.64
N GLY A 986 25.10 -7.33 4.57
CA GLY A 986 26.21 -8.29 4.59
C GLY A 986 26.16 -9.29 3.42
N PRO A 987 27.25 -10.02 3.15
CA PRO A 987 27.42 -10.74 1.88
C PRO A 987 26.62 -12.04 1.75
N GLU A 988 26.49 -12.86 2.80
CA GLU A 988 25.91 -14.22 2.68
C GLU A 988 24.83 -14.58 3.73
N LYS A 989 24.78 -13.86 4.85
CA LYS A 989 23.87 -14.10 5.99
C LYS A 989 23.12 -12.84 6.38
N SER A 990 22.57 -12.10 5.42
CA SER A 990 21.89 -10.81 5.66
C SER A 990 20.48 -10.77 5.06
N MET A 991 19.61 -9.95 5.64
CA MET A 991 18.20 -9.83 5.20
C MET A 991 18.11 -9.25 3.79
N ASP A 992 18.93 -8.26 3.47
CA ASP A 992 19.01 -7.66 2.14
C ASP A 992 19.39 -8.70 1.07
N ALA A 993 20.43 -9.50 1.32
CA ALA A 993 20.85 -10.54 0.39
C ALA A 993 19.76 -11.61 0.19
N ALA A 994 19.11 -12.04 1.28
CA ALA A 994 18.02 -13.01 1.23
C ALA A 994 16.85 -12.50 0.40
N VAL A 995 16.38 -11.29 0.70
CA VAL A 995 15.26 -10.64 0.01
C VAL A 995 15.55 -10.45 -1.46
N LYS A 996 16.73 -9.91 -1.81
CA LYS A 996 17.14 -9.73 -3.22
C LYS A 996 17.18 -11.05 -3.97
N HIS A 997 17.77 -12.09 -3.38
CA HIS A 997 17.91 -13.38 -4.04
C HIS A 997 16.57 -14.08 -4.24
N TRP A 998 15.75 -14.18 -3.19
CA TRP A 998 14.45 -14.85 -3.26
C TRP A 998 13.43 -14.06 -4.10
N SER A 999 13.47 -12.73 -4.07
CA SER A 999 12.61 -11.91 -4.94
C SER A 999 13.00 -12.07 -6.41
N LYS A 1000 14.30 -12.06 -6.72
CA LYS A 1000 14.81 -12.25 -8.09
C LYS A 1000 14.52 -13.65 -8.62
N ALA A 1001 14.74 -14.69 -7.82
CA ALA A 1001 14.53 -16.07 -8.24
C ALA A 1001 13.05 -16.47 -8.27
N GLY A 1002 12.24 -15.97 -7.34
CA GLY A 1002 10.82 -16.34 -7.20
C GLY A 1002 9.84 -15.49 -8.00
N HIS A 1003 10.23 -14.28 -8.43
CA HIS A 1003 9.39 -13.32 -9.15
C HIS A 1003 8.06 -12.96 -8.46
N ALA A 1004 7.96 -13.09 -7.14
CA ALA A 1004 6.76 -12.78 -6.36
C ALA A 1004 7.09 -12.20 -4.97
N PRO A 1005 7.64 -10.97 -4.87
CA PRO A 1005 8.05 -10.37 -3.60
C PRO A 1005 6.91 -10.31 -2.56
N LYS A 1006 5.65 -10.08 -3.00
CA LYS A 1006 4.46 -10.08 -2.15
C LYS A 1006 4.14 -11.41 -1.45
N LYS A 1007 4.74 -12.53 -1.89
CA LYS A 1007 4.63 -13.83 -1.20
C LYS A 1007 5.70 -14.03 -0.12
N LEU A 1008 6.76 -13.22 -0.12
CA LEU A 1008 7.84 -13.35 0.84
C LEU A 1008 7.50 -12.62 2.14
N ILE A 1009 7.71 -13.29 3.26
CA ILE A 1009 7.50 -12.80 4.63
C ILE A 1009 8.86 -12.73 5.31
N MET A 1010 9.21 -11.57 5.86
CA MET A 1010 10.50 -11.36 6.53
C MET A 1010 10.47 -11.88 7.98
N GLY A 1011 11.26 -12.91 8.30
CA GLY A 1011 11.31 -13.47 9.66
C GLY A 1011 12.23 -12.69 10.60
N ILE A 1012 11.68 -12.09 11.64
CA ILE A 1012 12.36 -11.29 12.66
C ILE A 1012 12.52 -12.09 13.96
N PRO A 1013 13.75 -12.38 14.42
CA PRO A 1013 13.97 -13.10 15.67
C PRO A 1013 13.73 -12.20 16.90
N LEU A 1014 12.77 -12.53 17.75
CA LEU A 1014 12.48 -11.83 19.02
C LEU A 1014 13.28 -12.40 20.20
N PHE A 1015 14.31 -13.19 19.91
CA PHE A 1015 15.24 -13.80 20.87
C PHE A 1015 16.68 -13.45 20.50
N MET A 1016 17.64 -13.86 21.31
CA MET A 1016 19.06 -13.57 21.11
C MET A 1016 19.88 -14.83 20.91
N THR A 1017 20.85 -14.73 20.02
CA THR A 1017 21.93 -15.71 19.89
C THR A 1017 23.08 -15.31 20.81
N SER A 1018 23.53 -16.21 21.66
CA SER A 1018 24.59 -15.96 22.64
C SER A 1018 25.83 -16.84 22.42
N TYR A 1019 27.01 -16.28 22.72
CA TYR A 1019 28.32 -16.91 22.53
C TYR A 1019 29.22 -16.70 23.75
N THR A 1020 30.14 -17.63 23.97
CA THR A 1020 31.26 -17.46 24.91
C THR A 1020 32.52 -17.06 24.16
N MET A 1021 33.04 -15.85 24.40
CA MET A 1021 34.23 -15.29 23.74
C MET A 1021 35.52 -16.04 24.12
N ASP A 1022 36.40 -16.28 23.15
CA ASP A 1022 37.69 -16.95 23.39
C ASP A 1022 38.74 -16.01 24.02
N LYS A 1023 38.88 -14.80 23.45
CA LYS A 1023 39.96 -13.83 23.78
C LYS A 1023 39.45 -12.48 24.29
N LYS A 1024 38.22 -12.41 24.82
CA LYS A 1024 37.50 -11.16 25.12
C LYS A 1024 37.41 -10.18 23.93
N LYS A 1025 37.63 -10.66 22.70
CA LYS A 1025 37.46 -9.88 21.48
C LYS A 1025 35.98 -9.88 21.12
N SER A 1026 35.36 -8.71 21.12
CA SER A 1026 33.92 -8.50 20.93
C SER A 1026 33.52 -8.20 19.48
N THR A 1027 34.49 -8.07 18.56
CA THR A 1027 34.18 -7.83 17.15
C THR A 1027 33.63 -9.09 16.50
N VAL A 1028 32.59 -8.94 15.68
CA VAL A 1028 32.01 -10.03 14.89
C VAL A 1028 33.09 -10.77 14.09
N GLY A 1029 32.96 -12.08 13.95
CA GLY A 1029 33.96 -12.95 13.31
C GLY A 1029 35.14 -13.36 14.21
N SER A 1030 35.26 -12.81 15.42
CA SER A 1030 36.26 -13.24 16.41
C SER A 1030 36.05 -14.69 16.86
N PRO A 1031 37.12 -15.42 17.29
CA PRO A 1031 36.98 -16.78 17.82
C PRO A 1031 36.04 -16.87 19.03
N SER A 1032 35.18 -17.88 19.00
CA SER A 1032 34.25 -18.26 20.06
C SER A 1032 34.63 -19.62 20.63
N LYS A 1033 34.45 -19.80 21.95
CA LYS A 1033 34.55 -21.08 22.66
C LYS A 1033 33.29 -21.94 22.51
N GLY A 1034 32.27 -21.41 21.85
CA GLY A 1034 30.99 -22.08 21.62
C GLY A 1034 29.81 -21.26 22.15
N PRO A 1035 28.68 -21.91 22.46
CA PRO A 1035 27.46 -21.20 22.85
C PRO A 1035 27.65 -20.42 24.15
N GLY A 1036 26.86 -19.37 24.33
CA GLY A 1036 26.76 -18.62 25.57
C GLY A 1036 26.23 -19.49 26.71
N LYS A 1037 26.47 -19.05 27.94
CA LYS A 1037 26.04 -19.72 29.18
C LYS A 1037 24.51 -19.88 29.19
N THR A 1038 24.06 -20.99 29.77
CA THR A 1038 22.63 -21.22 30.04
C THR A 1038 22.09 -20.17 30.99
N THR A 1039 20.88 -19.72 30.72
CA THR A 1039 20.13 -18.81 31.61
C THR A 1039 19.12 -19.57 32.47
N PRO A 1040 18.68 -18.99 33.61
CA PRO A 1040 17.73 -19.65 34.51
C PRO A 1040 16.38 -19.99 33.88
N TYR A 1041 15.89 -19.12 32.97
CA TYR A 1041 14.60 -19.32 32.31
C TYR A 1041 14.74 -20.22 31.11
N THR A 1042 15.56 -19.87 30.11
CA THR A 1042 15.57 -20.66 28.87
C THR A 1042 16.30 -21.99 28.99
N ARG A 1043 17.26 -22.12 29.92
CA ARG A 1043 18.03 -23.36 30.20
C ARG A 1043 18.70 -24.01 28.98
N ARG A 1044 18.88 -23.26 27.89
CA ARG A 1044 19.53 -23.70 26.65
C ARG A 1044 20.81 -22.89 26.41
N PRO A 1045 21.98 -23.53 26.21
CA PRO A 1045 23.19 -22.80 25.86
C PRO A 1045 23.00 -22.10 24.51
N GLY A 1046 23.45 -20.86 24.40
CA GLY A 1046 23.47 -20.16 23.11
C GLY A 1046 22.16 -19.51 22.67
N PHE A 1047 21.07 -19.73 23.41
CA PHE A 1047 19.75 -19.17 23.14
C PHE A 1047 19.26 -18.44 24.39
N MET A 1048 18.83 -17.20 24.22
CA MET A 1048 18.33 -16.36 25.32
C MET A 1048 17.09 -15.60 24.84
N THR A 1049 16.03 -15.53 25.64
CA THR A 1049 14.82 -14.77 25.30
C THR A 1049 14.98 -13.28 25.59
N TYR A 1050 14.31 -12.41 24.84
CA TYR A 1050 14.37 -10.99 25.12
C TYR A 1050 13.84 -10.68 26.53
N ASN A 1051 12.73 -11.31 26.93
CA ASN A 1051 12.13 -11.19 28.26
C ASN A 1051 13.08 -11.45 29.44
N GLU A 1052 13.98 -12.45 29.35
CA GLU A 1052 14.89 -12.75 30.47
C GLU A 1052 16.09 -11.80 30.54
N TRP A 1053 16.49 -11.25 29.40
CA TRP A 1053 17.69 -10.43 29.29
C TRP A 1053 17.41 -8.95 29.46
N CYS A 1054 16.32 -8.45 28.89
CA CYS A 1054 16.01 -7.03 28.85
C CYS A 1054 15.97 -6.37 30.26
N PRO A 1055 15.51 -7.03 31.35
CA PRO A 1055 15.55 -6.44 32.70
C PRO A 1055 16.98 -6.28 33.26
N ASN A 1056 17.95 -6.98 32.66
CA ASN A 1056 19.34 -7.02 33.09
C ASN A 1056 20.29 -6.27 32.14
N THR A 1057 19.78 -5.53 31.16
CA THR A 1057 20.55 -4.77 30.14
C THR A 1057 21.63 -3.88 30.73
N LYS A 1058 21.40 -3.26 31.90
CA LYS A 1058 22.38 -2.42 32.61
C LYS A 1058 23.71 -3.13 32.94
N LYS A 1059 23.73 -4.47 32.96
CA LYS A 1059 24.93 -5.27 33.21
C LYS A 1059 25.74 -5.59 31.94
N TRP A 1060 25.25 -5.17 30.78
CA TRP A 1060 25.82 -5.45 29.47
C TRP A 1060 26.28 -4.16 28.80
N ALA A 1061 27.45 -4.21 28.15
CA ALA A 1061 27.88 -3.15 27.25
C ALA A 1061 27.23 -3.37 25.89
N ILE A 1062 26.16 -2.62 25.62
CA ILE A 1062 25.38 -2.67 24.38
C ILE A 1062 26.05 -1.79 23.33
N ASN A 1063 26.13 -2.29 22.11
CA ASN A 1063 26.68 -1.61 20.94
C ASN A 1063 25.73 -1.84 19.76
N PHE A 1064 25.79 -0.93 18.78
CA PHE A 1064 25.05 -1.07 17.53
C PHE A 1064 26.04 -1.05 16.37
N ASP A 1065 25.98 -2.06 15.51
CA ASP A 1065 26.80 -2.07 14.30
C ASP A 1065 26.06 -1.36 13.15
N ASN A 1066 26.43 -0.11 12.88
CA ASN A 1066 25.80 0.72 11.85
C ASN A 1066 25.99 0.17 10.43
N LYS A 1067 27.03 -0.64 10.18
CA LYS A 1067 27.26 -1.23 8.85
C LYS A 1067 26.28 -2.36 8.57
N PHE A 1068 25.97 -3.15 9.59
CA PHE A 1068 25.09 -4.32 9.48
C PHE A 1068 23.67 -4.07 10.00
N MET A 1069 23.42 -2.89 10.60
CA MET A 1069 22.17 -2.45 11.21
C MET A 1069 21.61 -3.46 12.22
N VAL A 1070 22.44 -3.87 13.17
CA VAL A 1070 22.08 -4.88 14.18
C VAL A 1070 22.78 -4.60 15.51
N PRO A 1071 22.08 -4.72 16.65
CA PRO A 1071 22.70 -4.57 17.96
C PRO A 1071 23.39 -5.85 18.43
N TYR A 1072 24.40 -5.64 19.27
CA TYR A 1072 25.06 -6.70 20.04
C TYR A 1072 25.46 -6.19 21.42
N ALA A 1073 25.63 -7.08 22.39
CA ALA A 1073 26.04 -6.71 23.73
C ALA A 1073 27.06 -7.66 24.31
N THR A 1074 27.87 -7.17 25.25
CA THR A 1074 28.90 -7.97 25.92
C THR A 1074 28.84 -7.86 27.44
N GLN A 1075 29.11 -8.97 28.12
CA GLN A 1075 29.24 -9.03 29.58
C GLN A 1075 30.31 -10.05 29.95
N GLY A 1076 31.47 -9.57 30.39
CA GLY A 1076 32.61 -10.45 30.73
C GLY A 1076 33.10 -11.24 29.52
N ASP A 1077 32.89 -12.56 29.53
CA ASP A 1077 33.20 -13.46 28.42
C ASP A 1077 31.97 -13.80 27.55
N GLN A 1078 30.82 -13.19 27.81
CA GLN A 1078 29.59 -13.43 27.06
C GLN A 1078 29.36 -12.36 26.00
N TRP A 1079 28.87 -12.78 24.83
CA TRP A 1079 28.52 -11.91 23.70
C TRP A 1079 27.16 -12.32 23.16
N VAL A 1080 26.26 -11.36 22.90
CA VAL A 1080 24.90 -11.60 22.39
C VAL A 1080 24.59 -10.70 21.21
N SER A 1081 23.81 -11.18 20.24
CA SER A 1081 23.21 -10.37 19.18
C SER A 1081 21.69 -10.53 19.20
N PHE A 1082 20.97 -9.43 18.98
CA PHE A 1082 19.53 -9.31 19.25
C PHE A 1082 18.86 -8.31 18.31
N GLU A 1083 17.57 -8.05 18.52
CA GLU A 1083 16.78 -7.02 17.83
C GLU A 1083 16.35 -5.92 18.80
N ASN A 1084 16.25 -4.69 18.29
CA ASN A 1084 15.62 -3.57 18.99
C ASN A 1084 14.76 -2.75 18.01
N GLY A 1085 14.08 -1.71 18.49
CA GLY A 1085 13.24 -0.85 17.63
C GLY A 1085 13.99 -0.27 16.42
N GLN A 1086 15.28 0.07 16.57
CA GLN A 1086 16.11 0.61 15.49
C GLN A 1086 16.40 -0.44 14.40
N SER A 1087 16.83 -1.65 14.76
CA SER A 1087 17.10 -2.71 13.78
C SER A 1087 15.82 -3.24 13.12
N ILE A 1088 14.72 -3.30 13.86
CA ILE A 1088 13.39 -3.66 13.34
C ILE A 1088 12.92 -2.61 12.34
N SER A 1089 12.95 -1.32 12.69
CA SER A 1089 12.51 -0.24 11.78
C SER A 1089 13.29 -0.25 10.46
N ALA A 1090 14.61 -0.45 10.52
CA ALA A 1090 15.44 -0.55 9.31
C ALA A 1090 15.05 -1.74 8.42
N LYS A 1091 14.70 -2.88 9.03
CA LYS A 1091 14.19 -4.08 8.32
C LYS A 1091 12.80 -3.85 7.73
N MET A 1092 11.92 -3.17 8.44
CA MET A 1092 10.58 -2.83 7.95
C MET A 1092 10.66 -1.85 6.77
N ASN A 1093 11.62 -0.93 6.76
CA ASN A 1093 11.89 -0.07 5.59
C ASN A 1093 12.37 -0.88 4.38
N LEU A 1094 13.29 -1.83 4.57
CA LEU A 1094 13.70 -2.75 3.49
C LEU A 1094 12.50 -3.55 2.95
N LEU A 1095 11.64 -4.04 3.85
CA LEU A 1095 10.43 -4.79 3.52
C LEU A 1095 9.49 -3.97 2.63
N LYS A 1096 9.19 -2.72 3.01
CA LYS A 1096 8.37 -1.78 2.23
C LYS A 1096 8.98 -1.48 0.87
N ASN A 1097 10.27 -1.11 0.84
CA ASN A 1097 10.99 -0.79 -0.39
C ASN A 1097 11.08 -1.99 -1.35
N SER A 1098 11.14 -3.19 -0.81
CA SER A 1098 11.19 -4.44 -1.59
C SER A 1098 9.80 -5.01 -1.94
N LYS A 1099 8.71 -4.32 -1.53
CA LYS A 1099 7.31 -4.70 -1.79
C LYS A 1099 6.96 -6.11 -1.31
N LEU A 1100 7.46 -6.48 -0.12
CA LEU A 1100 7.20 -7.80 0.46
C LEU A 1100 5.79 -7.92 1.03
N GLY A 1101 5.35 -9.16 1.31
CA GLY A 1101 3.99 -9.45 1.78
C GLY A 1101 3.73 -9.17 3.26
N GLY A 1102 4.79 -8.97 4.05
CA GLY A 1102 4.70 -8.76 5.49
C GLY A 1102 5.89 -9.29 6.28
N ALA A 1103 5.76 -9.33 7.61
CA ALA A 1103 6.79 -9.77 8.55
C ALA A 1103 6.28 -10.87 9.48
N MET A 1104 7.19 -11.74 9.93
CA MET A 1104 6.93 -12.72 10.97
C MET A 1104 7.72 -12.40 12.23
N ALA A 1105 7.02 -12.24 13.35
CA ALA A 1105 7.58 -12.18 14.69
C ALA A 1105 7.85 -13.61 15.21
N TRP A 1106 9.12 -14.02 15.22
CA TRP A 1106 9.57 -15.34 15.69
C TRP A 1106 10.44 -15.15 16.93
N THR A 1107 9.97 -15.27 18.16
CA THR A 1107 8.78 -15.96 18.64
C THR A 1107 8.15 -15.04 19.68
N VAL A 1108 6.83 -14.86 19.67
CA VAL A 1108 6.15 -13.84 20.51
C VAL A 1108 6.32 -14.14 22.00
N ASP A 1109 6.43 -15.41 22.37
CA ASP A 1109 6.69 -15.87 23.74
C ASP A 1109 8.14 -15.61 24.22
N ALA A 1110 9.04 -15.14 23.35
CA ALA A 1110 10.39 -14.71 23.70
C ALA A 1110 10.50 -13.19 23.97
N ASP A 1111 9.53 -12.39 23.52
CA ASP A 1111 9.48 -10.95 23.72
C ASP A 1111 9.13 -10.57 25.17
N ASP A 1112 9.29 -9.31 25.57
CA ASP A 1112 8.93 -8.81 26.91
C ASP A 1112 7.41 -8.71 27.10
N PHE A 1113 6.76 -9.87 27.20
CA PHE A 1113 5.34 -10.01 27.47
C PHE A 1113 4.89 -9.46 28.83
N SER A 1114 5.83 -9.08 29.71
CA SER A 1114 5.56 -8.61 31.07
C SER A 1114 5.74 -7.10 31.24
N GLY A 1115 6.20 -6.41 30.18
CA GLY A 1115 6.52 -4.99 30.20
C GLY A 1115 7.62 -4.61 31.18
N ARG A 1116 8.40 -5.57 31.70
CA ARG A 1116 9.46 -5.33 32.71
C ARG A 1116 10.60 -4.47 32.17
N CYS A 1117 10.66 -4.30 30.87
CA CYS A 1117 11.66 -3.54 30.13
C CYS A 1117 11.09 -2.26 29.51
N GLY A 1118 9.84 -1.92 29.84
CA GLY A 1118 9.17 -0.69 29.44
C GLY A 1118 7.77 -0.94 28.90
N GLN A 1119 7.68 -1.61 27.75
CA GLN A 1119 6.43 -1.87 27.03
C GLN A 1119 6.22 -3.37 26.83
N GLU A 1120 5.01 -3.85 27.10
CA GLU A 1120 4.62 -5.24 26.81
C GLU A 1120 4.78 -5.54 25.31
N PHE A 1121 5.41 -6.67 24.99
CA PHE A 1121 5.72 -7.10 23.64
C PHE A 1121 6.46 -6.03 22.81
N SER A 1122 7.44 -5.36 23.43
CA SER A 1122 8.14 -4.20 22.84
C SER A 1122 8.69 -4.43 21.41
N LEU A 1123 9.16 -5.63 21.07
CA LEU A 1123 9.70 -5.92 19.74
C LEU A 1123 8.58 -6.20 18.72
N LEU A 1124 7.53 -6.92 19.12
CA LEU A 1124 6.32 -7.09 18.31
C LEU A 1124 5.61 -5.75 18.07
N PHE A 1125 5.53 -4.89 19.09
CA PHE A 1125 4.99 -3.55 18.96
C PHE A 1125 5.79 -2.73 17.95
N ALA A 1126 7.12 -2.80 17.95
CA ALA A 1126 7.95 -2.11 16.94
C ALA A 1126 7.68 -2.62 15.51
N ILE A 1127 7.35 -3.91 15.33
CA ILE A 1127 6.91 -4.45 14.02
C ILE A 1127 5.53 -3.89 13.65
N PHE A 1128 4.60 -3.88 14.59
CA PHE A 1128 3.23 -3.39 14.38
C PHE A 1128 3.17 -1.89 14.13
N GLU A 1129 3.90 -1.08 14.89
CA GLU A 1129 4.02 0.36 14.68
C GLU A 1129 4.56 0.68 13.28
N ALA A 1130 5.50 -0.12 12.79
CA ALA A 1130 6.10 0.07 11.48
C ALA A 1130 5.19 -0.37 10.32
N LEU A 1131 4.34 -1.39 10.50
CA LEU A 1131 3.58 -2.03 9.40
C LEU A 1131 2.05 -1.97 9.52
N GLY A 1132 1.52 -1.84 10.72
CA GLY A 1132 0.09 -1.83 11.04
C GLY A 1132 -0.45 -0.42 11.28
N ASP A 1133 -1.78 -0.29 11.32
CA ASP A 1133 -2.43 0.97 11.66
C ASP A 1133 -2.47 1.16 13.19
N ILE A 1134 -1.59 2.03 13.70
CA ILE A 1134 -1.49 2.35 15.13
C ILE A 1134 -2.80 2.91 15.70
N LYS A 1135 -3.65 3.53 14.87
CA LYS A 1135 -4.98 4.01 15.29
C LYS A 1135 -5.86 2.86 15.75
N THR A 1136 -5.68 1.65 15.21
CA THR A 1136 -6.39 0.44 15.64
C THR A 1136 -6.22 0.20 17.15
N LEU A 1137 -5.03 0.44 17.70
CA LEU A 1137 -4.79 0.29 19.15
C LEU A 1137 -5.42 1.43 19.97
N LEU A 1138 -5.57 2.62 19.39
CA LEU A 1138 -5.98 3.86 20.06
C LEU A 1138 -7.48 4.17 19.98
N THR A 1139 -8.17 3.76 18.91
CA THR A 1139 -9.55 4.19 18.59
C THR A 1139 -10.60 3.09 18.72
N THR A 1140 -10.19 1.84 18.89
CA THR A 1140 -11.11 0.74 19.15
C THR A 1140 -10.96 0.27 20.58
N THR A 1141 -12.00 0.41 21.38
CA THR A 1141 -12.08 -0.27 22.67
C THR A 1141 -12.14 -1.78 22.37
N PRO A 1142 -11.31 -2.63 23.03
CA PRO A 1142 -11.43 -4.07 22.89
C PRO A 1142 -12.89 -4.50 23.08
N LYS A 1143 -13.45 -5.28 22.14
CA LYS A 1143 -14.84 -5.75 22.23
C LYS A 1143 -15.05 -6.69 23.43
N TYR A 1144 -13.96 -7.23 23.97
CA TYR A 1144 -13.91 -8.01 25.19
C TYR A 1144 -12.77 -7.49 26.07
N GLU A 1145 -13.01 -7.30 27.37
CA GLU A 1145 -11.91 -7.23 28.33
C GLU A 1145 -11.18 -8.58 28.30
N PRO A 1146 -9.87 -8.63 28.01
CA PRO A 1146 -9.09 -9.83 28.23
C PRO A 1146 -9.26 -10.21 29.70
N SER A 1147 -9.68 -11.44 29.99
CA SER A 1147 -9.83 -11.90 31.36
C SER A 1147 -8.52 -11.69 32.13
N GLY A 1148 -8.46 -10.67 32.99
CA GLY A 1148 -7.35 -10.42 33.90
C GLY A 1148 -6.67 -9.05 33.88
N LEU A 1149 -7.02 -8.10 33.01
CA LEU A 1149 -6.37 -6.78 33.01
C LEU A 1149 -7.27 -5.69 33.64
N CYS A 1150 -6.72 -5.03 34.66
CA CYS A 1150 -7.29 -3.83 35.26
C CYS A 1150 -6.53 -2.60 34.74
N PRO A 1151 -7.14 -1.73 33.92
CA PRO A 1151 -6.43 -0.57 33.37
C PRO A 1151 -6.23 0.55 34.39
N ARG A 1152 -6.95 0.54 35.53
CA ARG A 1152 -6.81 1.50 36.64
C ARG A 1152 -7.11 0.81 37.97
N ASP A 1153 -6.49 1.32 39.04
CA ASP A 1153 -6.79 0.88 40.40
C ASP A 1153 -8.17 1.38 40.81
N GLU A 1154 -9.11 0.46 41.00
CA GLU A 1154 -10.49 0.77 41.37
C GLU A 1154 -11.21 -0.46 41.92
N TRP A 1155 -12.33 -0.24 42.61
CA TRP A 1155 -13.19 -1.31 43.09
C TRP A 1155 -14.44 -1.40 42.22
N LYS A 1156 -14.71 -2.59 41.69
CA LYS A 1156 -15.84 -2.86 40.80
C LYS A 1156 -16.65 -4.03 41.33
N ARG A 1157 -17.97 -3.94 41.23
CA ARG A 1157 -18.87 -5.05 41.51
C ARG A 1157 -18.70 -6.07 40.39
N ASP A 1158 -18.76 -7.35 40.76
CA ASP A 1158 -18.78 -8.41 39.76
C ASP A 1158 -20.06 -8.29 38.93
N HIS A 1159 -19.93 -8.40 37.61
CA HIS A 1159 -21.05 -8.21 36.69
C HIS A 1159 -22.14 -9.29 36.85
N TRP A 1160 -21.79 -10.45 37.41
CA TRP A 1160 -22.62 -11.66 37.41
C TRP A 1160 -23.14 -12.05 38.81
N ASP A 1161 -22.47 -11.65 39.90
CA ASP A 1161 -22.99 -11.80 41.27
C ASP A 1161 -22.80 -10.50 42.06
N CYS A 1162 -23.90 -9.84 42.41
CA CYS A 1162 -23.85 -8.56 43.10
C CYS A 1162 -23.33 -8.62 44.55
N ARG A 1163 -23.16 -9.81 45.11
CA ARG A 1163 -22.43 -10.01 46.37
C ARG A 1163 -20.92 -9.99 46.15
N LEU A 1164 -20.46 -10.34 44.96
CA LEU A 1164 -19.05 -10.37 44.61
C LEU A 1164 -18.60 -9.02 44.07
N TYR A 1165 -17.35 -8.67 44.38
CA TYR A 1165 -16.70 -7.47 43.89
C TYR A 1165 -15.20 -7.71 43.85
N TYR A 1166 -14.47 -6.90 43.09
CA TYR A 1166 -13.03 -7.01 43.00
C TYR A 1166 -12.35 -5.66 43.10
N GLU A 1167 -11.19 -5.66 43.75
CA GLU A 1167 -10.23 -4.57 43.72
C GLU A 1167 -9.28 -4.82 42.56
N CYS A 1168 -9.24 -3.88 41.63
CA CYS A 1168 -8.11 -3.69 40.76
C CYS A 1168 -7.02 -2.97 41.56
N ARG A 1169 -5.89 -3.64 41.78
CA ARG A 1169 -4.72 -3.05 42.45
C ARG A 1169 -3.43 -3.50 41.78
N ASN A 1170 -2.65 -2.55 41.28
CA ASN A 1170 -1.40 -2.79 40.55
C ASN A 1170 -1.60 -3.72 39.34
N GLY A 1171 -2.68 -3.53 38.60
CA GLY A 1171 -2.99 -4.34 37.41
C GLY A 1171 -3.49 -5.76 37.71
N GLN A 1172 -3.62 -6.16 38.98
CA GLN A 1172 -4.15 -7.45 39.40
C GLN A 1172 -5.53 -7.32 40.04
N ARG A 1173 -6.43 -8.29 39.76
CA ARG A 1173 -7.76 -8.39 40.38
C ARG A 1173 -7.71 -9.20 41.66
N TYR A 1174 -8.22 -8.63 42.75
CA TYR A 1174 -8.42 -9.30 44.02
C TYR A 1174 -9.93 -9.40 44.26
N TYR A 1175 -10.46 -10.62 44.38
CA TYR A 1175 -11.89 -10.85 44.53
C TYR A 1175 -12.31 -10.89 46.00
N TYR A 1176 -13.48 -10.36 46.26
CA TYR A 1176 -14.10 -10.20 47.57
C TYR A 1176 -15.60 -10.53 47.49
N GLU A 1177 -16.18 -10.94 48.62
CA GLU A 1177 -17.61 -11.23 48.74
C GLU A 1177 -18.19 -10.44 49.92
N CYS A 1178 -19.35 -9.84 49.71
CA CYS A 1178 -20.17 -9.21 50.73
C CYS A 1178 -20.82 -10.27 51.64
N ILE A 1179 -21.06 -9.91 52.90
CA ILE A 1179 -21.73 -10.83 53.83
C ILE A 1179 -23.15 -11.15 53.36
N LYS A 1180 -23.65 -12.32 53.77
CA LYS A 1180 -24.97 -12.82 53.35
C LYS A 1180 -26.08 -11.80 53.64
N GLY A 1181 -26.81 -11.39 52.59
CA GLY A 1181 -27.86 -10.37 52.66
C GLY A 1181 -27.44 -8.98 52.18
N GLU A 1182 -26.19 -8.80 51.75
CA GLU A 1182 -25.64 -7.53 51.25
C GLU A 1182 -25.06 -7.65 49.84
N PHE A 1183 -25.16 -6.57 49.05
CA PHE A 1183 -24.57 -6.39 47.72
C PHE A 1183 -23.56 -5.25 47.72
N PHE A 1184 -22.56 -5.32 46.83
CA PHE A 1184 -21.55 -4.27 46.72
C PHE A 1184 -22.12 -3.03 46.01
N ASP A 1185 -22.02 -1.86 46.64
CA ASP A 1185 -22.40 -0.60 46.01
C ASP A 1185 -21.18 0.01 45.30
N GLU A 1186 -21.14 -0.03 43.97
CA GLU A 1186 -20.02 0.50 43.19
C GLU A 1186 -19.83 2.01 43.28
N LYS A 1187 -20.85 2.78 43.68
CA LYS A 1187 -20.71 4.22 43.86
C LYS A 1187 -20.07 4.53 45.21
N LEU A 1188 -20.47 3.79 46.23
CA LEU A 1188 -20.04 4.03 47.60
C LEU A 1188 -18.82 3.20 48.03
N LYS A 1189 -18.47 2.17 47.26
CA LYS A 1189 -17.32 1.25 47.45
C LYS A 1189 -17.38 0.40 48.72
N TYR A 1190 -18.58 0.00 49.17
CA TYR A 1190 -18.76 -0.95 50.26
C TYR A 1190 -20.07 -1.75 50.14
N CYS A 1191 -20.19 -2.84 50.91
CA CYS A 1191 -21.35 -3.72 50.93
C CYS A 1191 -22.54 -3.13 51.70
N ARG A 1192 -23.75 -3.24 51.14
CA ARG A 1192 -25.00 -2.73 51.73
C ARG A 1192 -26.12 -3.75 51.58
N PRO A 1193 -27.18 -3.71 52.42
CA PRO A 1193 -28.33 -4.61 52.29
C PRO A 1193 -28.85 -4.69 50.85
N GLU A 1194 -29.12 -5.91 50.37
CA GLU A 1194 -29.46 -6.21 48.97
C GLU A 1194 -30.56 -5.30 48.39
N HIS A 1195 -31.59 -4.97 49.18
CA HIS A 1195 -32.71 -4.12 48.75
C HIS A 1195 -32.35 -2.63 48.53
N GLU A 1196 -31.17 -2.21 48.97
CA GLU A 1196 -30.66 -0.84 48.81
C GLU A 1196 -29.75 -0.68 47.60
N VAL A 1197 -29.40 -1.78 46.92
CA VAL A 1197 -28.43 -1.82 45.82
C VAL A 1197 -29.08 -2.33 44.54
N GLU A 1198 -29.09 -1.51 43.50
CA GLU A 1198 -29.70 -1.87 42.22
C GLU A 1198 -28.84 -2.92 41.47
N CYS A 1199 -29.36 -4.16 41.39
CA CYS A 1199 -28.73 -5.31 40.75
C CYS A 1199 -29.69 -5.92 39.71
N LYS A 1200 -29.29 -5.90 38.42
CA LYS A 1200 -30.08 -6.51 37.34
C LYS A 1200 -29.65 -7.98 37.20
N GLN A 1201 -30.57 -8.91 37.41
CA GLN A 1201 -30.29 -10.36 37.48
C GLN A 1201 -29.76 -10.92 36.15
N ASP A 1202 -28.67 -11.70 36.18
CA ASP A 1202 -28.32 -12.70 35.15
C ASP A 1202 -27.44 -13.84 35.71
N PHE A 1203 -27.50 -15.01 35.06
CA PHE A 1203 -27.28 -16.40 35.51
C PHE A 1203 -25.90 -16.83 36.08
N VAL A 1204 -25.89 -17.89 36.91
CA VAL A 1204 -24.68 -18.58 37.43
C VAL A 1204 -24.44 -19.93 36.73
N ILE A 1205 -23.22 -20.19 36.24
CA ILE A 1205 -22.79 -21.47 35.62
C ILE A 1205 -21.99 -22.29 36.64
N TRP A 1206 -22.39 -23.55 36.88
CA TRP A 1206 -21.65 -24.51 37.73
C TRP A 1206 -20.67 -25.37 36.92
N ARG A 1207 -19.46 -25.63 37.44
CA ARG A 1207 -18.42 -26.48 36.82
C ARG A 1207 -17.89 -27.54 37.80
N PRO A 1208 -17.40 -28.70 37.31
CA PRO A 1208 -16.80 -29.73 38.17
C PRO A 1208 -15.57 -29.21 38.92
N GLY A 1209 -15.60 -29.29 40.26
CA GLY A 1209 -14.51 -28.86 41.15
C GLY A 1209 -14.82 -27.64 42.03
N MET A 1210 -15.96 -26.97 41.85
CA MET A 1210 -16.42 -25.92 42.76
C MET A 1210 -17.03 -26.52 44.06
N PRO A 1211 -16.92 -25.84 45.22
CA PRO A 1211 -17.51 -26.32 46.48
C PRO A 1211 -19.02 -26.51 46.34
N LEU A 1212 -19.55 -27.60 46.90
CA LEU A 1212 -20.92 -28.08 46.71
C LEU A 1212 -21.96 -27.04 47.16
N TYR A 1213 -22.84 -26.62 46.24
CA TYR A 1213 -24.18 -26.18 46.60
C TYR A 1213 -24.96 -27.39 47.13
N ASP A 1214 -25.66 -27.24 48.24
CA ASP A 1214 -26.58 -28.25 48.78
C ASP A 1214 -28.04 -27.86 48.52
N MET A 1215 -28.97 -28.72 48.94
CA MET A 1215 -30.41 -28.53 48.75
C MET A 1215 -30.97 -27.29 49.50
N GLU A 1216 -30.21 -26.70 50.42
CA GLU A 1216 -30.62 -25.48 51.15
C GLU A 1216 -30.15 -24.19 50.45
N ASN A 1217 -29.15 -24.27 49.56
CA ASN A 1217 -28.46 -23.11 48.95
C ASN A 1217 -28.49 -23.11 47.40
N PHE A 1218 -29.47 -23.79 46.81
CA PHE A 1218 -29.57 -24.00 45.36
C PHE A 1218 -30.13 -22.77 44.61
N PRO A 1219 -29.44 -22.20 43.61
CA PRO A 1219 -30.00 -21.12 42.78
C PRO A 1219 -31.13 -21.66 41.89
N ARG A 1220 -32.26 -20.94 41.80
CA ARG A 1220 -33.45 -21.37 41.03
C ARG A 1220 -33.23 -21.41 39.49
N ASN A 1221 -32.06 -21.01 39.00
CA ASN A 1221 -31.82 -20.68 37.58
C ASN A 1221 -30.65 -21.49 36.97
N LEU A 1222 -30.39 -22.71 37.45
CA LEU A 1222 -29.20 -23.47 37.05
C LEU A 1222 -29.36 -24.10 35.65
N LYS A 1223 -28.41 -23.82 34.74
CA LYS A 1223 -28.25 -24.55 33.47
C LYS A 1223 -27.00 -25.43 33.54
N ILE A 1224 -27.18 -26.75 33.56
CA ILE A 1224 -26.09 -27.72 33.47
C ILE A 1224 -25.71 -27.85 32.00
N VAL A 1225 -24.43 -27.74 31.67
CA VAL A 1225 -23.90 -27.91 30.32
C VAL A 1225 -22.92 -29.09 30.38
N GLU A 1226 -23.15 -30.13 29.55
CA GLU A 1226 -22.27 -31.30 29.43
C GLU A 1226 -20.87 -30.96 28.90
#